data_AF-A0AAN7D921-F1
#
_entry.id   AF-A0AAN7D921-F1
#
_cell.length_a   1.000
_cell.length_b   1.000
_cell.length_c   1.000
_cell.angle_alpha   90.00
_cell.angle_beta   90.00
_cell.angle_gamma   90.00
#
_symmetry.space_group_name_H-M   'P 1'
#
loop_
_entity.id
_entity.type
_entity.pdbx_description
1 polymer ?
#
loop_
_entity_poly.entity_id
_entity_poly.type
_entity_poly.pdbx_seq_one_letter_code
_entity_poly.pdbx_strand_id
1 'polypeptide(L)'
;MMGQNLLRINVNGYFTEDVPKLRGLKQGDPISSILYNLAIEPFLRSILNGPLYHGYQMQYATYHPNYNANDPLVHVSKILCYADDAFVFVQDLPNLARLEYHLDVDCNATNAKINYNKVEAISLSGQNTWSYWQARLSEMNIAKFTSNMDSNPVIYLGFPLLQSVQQREVFIGGLVDNLRTATKIHSVRSLSVVGKATMLNSLILSKCWYVLRVTPFAQSNVQAIQSICTKFLRKGIFPVIPWATWTKPKPLGGLGVLDVALQQSALYFRWVQPLLHPSDSLHILDLMLVMLVNKQNQSAHVQVPLLFPLTQITGLTKQRTNTVTMIYKSVDRLKRIHEPVHLNIATALILPVKAILQPSVTVSKMPIRATQLQVKDLYQPNPDQPLQLEARKAPTIPADIRRACKKILKQINENKVHIQPYFNLMLQPPQDGTNRTIDISFKPFIDSYDFNSQQGLTRQISTRTFRTACIEAHTSSIARSNWNFFWSLSLSLVHRNVIYRFLTHTIPTKRLLHYFEVAESPLCPICGNEENAVHLLFLCSSKVSIWKAIIFEFLWPTVSIGDVIQACSSLDFENIKYVSKSYTTVYMVVLVTLGNIWRAQVRMIFHSTPFIWIDVVQQIKNELLQLHAQTEIHKQL
;
A
#
# COMPACT_ATOMS: atom_id res chain seq x y z
N MET A 1 -27.60 -38.17 24.33
CA MET A 1 -26.62 -39.13 23.77
C MET A 1 -25.45 -38.36 23.19
N MET A 2 -24.37 -38.13 23.94
CA MET A 2 -23.08 -37.86 23.28
C MET A 2 -22.56 -39.22 22.83
N GLY A 3 -22.37 -39.42 21.53
CA GLY A 3 -21.75 -40.64 21.00
C GLY A 3 -20.38 -40.86 21.66
N GLN A 4 -19.94 -42.12 21.78
CA GLN A 4 -18.64 -42.47 22.34
C GLN A 4 -17.52 -41.78 21.54
N ASN A 5 -17.04 -40.63 22.04
CA ASN A 5 -15.99 -39.86 21.40
C ASN A 5 -14.64 -40.43 21.84
N LEU A 6 -14.19 -41.47 21.13
CA LEU A 6 -12.94 -42.17 21.39
C LEU A 6 -11.80 -41.57 20.56
N LEU A 7 -10.61 -41.48 21.14
CA LEU A 7 -9.38 -41.00 20.51
C LEU A 7 -8.31 -42.08 20.60
N ARG A 8 -7.43 -42.17 19.60
CA ARG A 8 -6.16 -42.91 19.70
C ARG A 8 -5.00 -41.95 19.61
N ILE A 9 -4.01 -42.14 20.47
CA ILE A 9 -2.82 -41.29 20.51
C ILE A 9 -1.77 -41.94 19.61
N ASN A 10 -1.21 -41.19 18.65
CA ASN A 10 -0.09 -41.65 17.86
C ASN A 10 1.22 -41.41 18.62
N VAL A 11 1.89 -42.49 19.00
CA VAL A 11 3.21 -42.48 19.63
C VAL A 11 4.20 -43.12 18.66
N ASN A 12 5.05 -42.30 18.04
CA ASN A 12 6.08 -42.73 17.09
C ASN A 12 5.58 -43.64 15.94
N GLY A 13 4.37 -43.39 15.44
CA GLY A 13 3.75 -44.16 14.35
C GLY A 13 2.80 -45.27 14.81
N TYR A 14 2.72 -45.55 16.11
CA TYR A 14 1.82 -46.56 16.67
C TYR A 14 0.66 -45.91 17.41
N PHE A 15 -0.55 -46.37 17.14
CA PHE A 15 -1.75 -45.88 17.83
C PHE A 15 -1.96 -46.63 19.14
N THR A 16 -2.22 -45.89 20.23
CA THR A 16 -2.69 -46.47 21.50
C THR A 16 -4.07 -47.10 21.36
N GLU A 17 -4.51 -47.77 22.42
CA GLU A 17 -5.92 -48.12 22.61
C GLU A 17 -6.82 -46.87 22.66
N ASP A 18 -8.13 -47.10 22.53
CA ASP A 18 -9.15 -46.06 22.51
C ASP A 18 -9.26 -45.38 23.88
N VAL A 19 -9.03 -44.07 23.89
CA VAL A 19 -9.13 -43.21 25.08
C VAL A 19 -10.41 -42.37 24.96
N PRO A 20 -11.31 -42.41 25.96
CA PRO A 20 -12.52 -41.61 25.92
C PRO A 20 -12.21 -40.12 26.11
N LYS A 21 -12.65 -39.31 25.15
CA LYS A 21 -12.58 -37.85 25.25
C LYS A 21 -13.78 -37.30 26.00
N LEU A 22 -13.62 -37.14 27.30
CA LEU A 22 -14.70 -36.68 28.19
C LEU A 22 -14.92 -35.16 28.14
N ARG A 23 -13.89 -34.36 27.79
CA ARG A 23 -13.95 -32.90 27.78
C ARG A 23 -13.25 -32.32 26.55
N GLY A 24 -13.75 -31.17 26.10
CA GLY A 24 -13.15 -30.37 25.03
C GLY A 24 -13.53 -30.81 23.61
N LEU A 25 -13.46 -29.87 22.69
CA LEU A 25 -13.79 -30.06 21.26
C LEU A 25 -12.55 -30.43 20.45
N LYS A 26 -12.71 -31.12 19.32
CA LYS A 26 -11.58 -31.64 18.52
C LYS A 26 -11.04 -30.51 17.66
N GLN A 27 -9.77 -30.15 17.83
CA GLN A 27 -9.12 -29.17 16.95
C GLN A 27 -9.05 -29.70 15.51
N GLY A 28 -9.40 -28.86 14.54
CA GLY A 28 -9.50 -29.23 13.12
C GLY A 28 -10.86 -29.83 12.72
N ASP A 29 -11.77 -30.10 13.66
CA ASP A 29 -13.15 -30.43 13.33
C ASP A 29 -13.92 -29.15 12.94
N PRO A 30 -14.56 -29.11 11.75
CA PRO A 30 -15.27 -27.93 11.26
C PRO A 30 -16.34 -27.38 12.21
N ILE A 31 -16.99 -28.21 13.04
CA ILE A 31 -18.07 -27.75 13.93
C ILE A 31 -17.55 -27.15 15.25
N SER A 32 -16.32 -27.49 15.65
CA SER A 32 -15.79 -27.14 16.98
C SER A 32 -15.77 -25.65 17.25
N SER A 33 -15.44 -24.82 16.25
CA SER A 33 -15.39 -23.36 16.42
C SER A 33 -16.77 -22.76 16.72
N ILE A 34 -17.83 -23.27 16.08
CA ILE A 34 -19.20 -22.78 16.30
C ILE A 34 -19.69 -23.20 17.68
N LEU A 35 -19.43 -24.44 18.08
CA LEU A 35 -19.78 -24.94 19.42
C LEU A 35 -19.06 -24.15 20.51
N TYR A 36 -17.79 -23.77 20.29
CA TYR A 36 -17.07 -22.89 21.21
C TYR A 36 -17.73 -21.51 21.32
N ASN A 37 -18.12 -20.90 20.20
CA ASN A 37 -18.82 -19.62 20.22
C ASN A 37 -20.14 -19.69 21.00
N LEU A 38 -20.89 -20.79 20.87
CA LEU A 38 -22.11 -21.01 21.66
C LEU A 38 -21.82 -21.18 23.16
N ALA A 39 -20.69 -21.82 23.50
CA ALA A 39 -20.30 -22.06 24.88
C ALA A 39 -19.87 -20.77 25.61
N ILE A 40 -19.20 -19.83 24.92
CA ILE A 40 -18.74 -18.55 25.52
C ILE A 40 -19.82 -17.47 25.50
N GLU A 41 -20.86 -17.59 24.68
CA GLU A 41 -21.95 -16.61 24.56
C GLU A 41 -22.60 -16.20 25.90
N PRO A 42 -22.86 -17.11 26.88
CA PRO A 42 -23.40 -16.72 28.18
C PRO A 42 -22.49 -15.73 28.94
N PHE A 43 -21.18 -15.95 28.92
CA PHE A 43 -20.20 -15.02 29.51
C PHE A 43 -20.27 -13.65 28.83
N LEU A 44 -20.25 -13.62 27.49
CA LEU A 44 -20.34 -12.39 26.72
C LEU A 44 -21.61 -11.62 27.06
N ARG A 45 -22.76 -12.30 27.09
CA ARG A 45 -24.05 -11.70 27.46
C ARG A 45 -24.07 -11.17 28.88
N SER A 46 -23.42 -11.85 29.82
CA SER A 46 -23.37 -11.41 31.21
C SER A 46 -22.68 -10.04 31.36
N ILE A 47 -21.61 -9.80 30.59
CA ILE A 47 -20.91 -8.51 30.54
C ILE A 47 -21.70 -7.49 29.71
N LEU A 48 -22.14 -7.88 28.51
CA LEU A 48 -22.84 -6.98 27.57
C LEU A 48 -24.14 -6.43 28.17
N ASN A 49 -24.93 -7.29 28.81
CA ASN A 49 -26.22 -6.93 29.41
C ASN A 49 -26.10 -6.48 30.88
N GLY A 50 -24.89 -6.52 31.47
CA GLY A 50 -24.66 -6.05 32.83
C GLY A 50 -24.91 -4.55 32.95
N PRO A 51 -25.96 -4.10 33.69
CA PRO A 51 -26.35 -2.69 33.73
C PRO A 51 -25.31 -1.82 34.47
N LEU A 52 -24.59 -2.41 35.42
CA LEU A 52 -23.54 -1.76 36.22
C LEU A 52 -22.13 -1.94 35.62
N TYR A 53 -22.02 -2.64 34.49
CA TYR A 53 -20.78 -2.80 33.77
C TYR A 53 -20.74 -1.77 32.64
N HIS A 54 -20.07 -0.64 32.85
CA HIS A 54 -20.12 0.48 31.90
C HIS A 54 -19.13 0.32 30.74
N GLY A 55 -17.96 -0.29 30.94
CA GLY A 55 -16.94 -0.42 29.90
C GLY A 55 -16.42 0.94 29.41
N TYR A 56 -15.97 0.99 28.15
CA TYR A 56 -15.54 2.23 27.51
C TYR A 56 -16.73 2.94 26.85
N GLN A 57 -16.91 4.23 27.18
CA GLN A 57 -17.95 5.08 26.63
C GLN A 57 -17.35 6.15 25.73
N MET A 58 -17.74 6.12 24.46
CA MET A 58 -17.34 7.14 23.50
C MET A 58 -18.39 8.24 23.42
N GLN A 59 -17.97 9.50 23.61
CA GLN A 59 -18.84 10.68 23.52
C GLN A 59 -18.26 11.70 22.54
N TYR A 60 -19.13 12.35 21.74
CA TYR A 60 -18.74 13.50 20.95
C TYR A 60 -18.22 14.63 21.84
N ALA A 61 -17.23 15.37 21.34
CA ALA A 61 -16.82 16.60 22.01
C ALA A 61 -17.92 17.66 21.90
N THR A 62 -18.05 18.52 22.91
CA THR A 62 -19.10 19.54 23.03
C THR A 62 -19.22 20.49 21.83
N TYR A 63 -18.13 20.69 21.10
CA TYR A 63 -18.07 21.57 19.93
C TYR A 63 -18.37 20.86 18.59
N HIS A 64 -18.70 19.57 18.60
CA HIS A 64 -19.02 18.82 17.38
C HIS A 64 -20.44 19.16 16.90
N PRO A 65 -20.71 19.33 15.58
CA PRO A 65 -22.05 19.68 15.08
C PRO A 65 -23.15 18.68 15.45
N ASN A 66 -22.78 17.41 15.59
CA ASN A 66 -23.67 16.33 16.01
C ASN A 66 -23.62 16.04 17.52
N TYR A 67 -22.95 16.90 18.31
CA TYR A 67 -23.03 16.81 19.77
C TYR A 67 -24.39 17.29 20.23
N ASN A 68 -25.09 16.46 21.00
CA ASN A 68 -26.32 16.82 21.67
C ASN A 68 -26.15 16.58 23.17
N ALA A 69 -26.26 17.64 23.98
CA ALA A 69 -26.16 17.52 25.43
C ALA A 69 -27.34 16.78 26.05
N ASN A 70 -28.50 16.78 25.37
CA ASN A 70 -29.73 16.17 25.85
C ASN A 70 -29.89 14.71 25.38
N ASP A 71 -29.15 14.30 24.34
CA ASP A 71 -29.13 12.94 23.79
C ASP A 71 -27.73 12.62 23.24
N PRO A 72 -26.72 12.44 24.10
CA PRO A 72 -25.37 12.14 23.64
C PRO A 72 -25.36 10.76 22.99
N LEU A 73 -24.92 10.67 21.74
CA LEU A 73 -24.65 9.38 21.10
C LEU A 73 -23.50 8.69 21.86
N VAL A 74 -23.84 7.82 22.81
CA VAL A 74 -22.87 7.05 23.59
C VAL A 74 -22.72 5.67 22.96
N HIS A 75 -21.60 5.46 22.27
CA HIS A 75 -21.20 4.10 21.92
C HIS A 75 -20.48 3.47 23.10
N VAL A 76 -21.05 2.36 23.58
CA VAL A 76 -20.50 1.60 24.71
C VAL A 76 -19.78 0.36 24.19
N SER A 77 -18.50 0.23 24.52
CA SER A 77 -17.70 -0.98 24.25
C SER A 77 -17.30 -1.62 25.57
N LYS A 78 -17.83 -2.80 25.88
CA LYS A 78 -17.54 -3.52 27.14
C LYS A 78 -16.50 -4.62 26.95
N ILE A 79 -16.56 -5.33 25.84
CA ILE A 79 -15.68 -6.46 25.53
C ILE A 79 -15.54 -6.64 24.01
N LEU A 80 -14.35 -7.02 23.54
CA LEU A 80 -14.08 -7.49 22.19
C LEU A 80 -13.53 -8.91 22.29
N CYS A 81 -14.03 -9.84 21.47
CA CYS A 81 -13.53 -11.22 21.49
C CYS A 81 -13.22 -11.71 20.08
N TYR A 82 -12.18 -12.54 20.00
CA TYR A 82 -11.86 -13.34 18.82
C TYR A 82 -11.46 -14.74 19.30
N ALA A 83 -12.37 -15.70 19.13
CA ALA A 83 -12.27 -17.00 19.79
C ALA A 83 -12.06 -16.85 21.31
N ASP A 84 -10.98 -17.41 21.86
CA ASP A 84 -10.61 -17.34 23.28
C ASP A 84 -9.89 -16.05 23.69
N ASP A 85 -9.38 -15.27 22.73
CA ASP A 85 -8.76 -13.97 23.02
C ASP A 85 -9.84 -12.91 23.30
N ALA A 86 -9.92 -12.46 24.56
CA ALA A 86 -10.85 -11.42 25.00
C ALA A 86 -10.12 -10.14 25.44
N PHE A 87 -10.57 -8.99 24.91
CA PHE A 87 -10.16 -7.65 25.33
C PHE A 87 -11.31 -6.97 26.07
N VAL A 88 -11.22 -6.88 27.38
CA VAL A 88 -12.28 -6.34 28.24
C VAL A 88 -11.97 -4.91 28.64
N PHE A 89 -12.94 -4.00 28.48
CA PHE A 89 -12.81 -2.60 28.90
C PHE A 89 -13.25 -2.45 30.35
N VAL A 90 -12.38 -1.84 31.17
CA VAL A 90 -12.61 -1.60 32.60
C VAL A 90 -12.39 -0.11 32.88
N GLN A 91 -13.38 0.56 33.46
CA GLN A 91 -13.32 2.00 33.73
C GLN A 91 -12.77 2.33 35.12
N ASP A 92 -13.15 1.55 36.14
CA ASP A 92 -12.85 1.79 37.55
C ASP A 92 -12.74 0.47 38.35
N LEU A 93 -12.35 0.57 39.63
CA LEU A 93 -12.22 -0.59 40.52
C LEU A 93 -13.53 -1.37 40.72
N PRO A 94 -14.72 -0.74 40.88
CA PRO A 94 -16.00 -1.44 40.88
C PRO A 94 -16.25 -2.26 39.61
N ASN A 95 -15.91 -1.70 38.43
CA ASN A 95 -16.07 -2.40 37.16
C ASN A 95 -15.12 -3.60 37.05
N LEU A 96 -13.90 -3.50 37.60
CA LEU A 96 -12.96 -4.61 37.71
C LEU A 96 -13.47 -5.74 38.61
N ALA A 97 -14.04 -5.39 39.78
CA ALA A 97 -14.63 -6.38 40.68
C ALA A 97 -15.82 -7.11 40.03
N ARG A 98 -16.62 -6.41 39.23
CA ARG A 98 -17.69 -7.04 38.44
C ARG A 98 -17.13 -7.98 37.37
N LEU A 99 -16.02 -7.61 36.71
CA LEU A 99 -15.36 -8.50 35.76
C LEU A 99 -14.91 -9.79 36.43
N GLU A 100 -14.26 -9.71 37.59
CA GLU A 100 -13.86 -10.89 38.38
C GLU A 100 -15.07 -11.79 38.67
N TYR A 101 -16.17 -11.21 39.16
CA TYR A 101 -17.41 -11.96 39.39
C TYR A 101 -17.93 -12.67 38.12
N HIS A 102 -17.97 -11.98 36.98
CA HIS A 102 -18.42 -12.59 35.72
C HIS A 102 -17.49 -13.72 35.26
N LEU A 103 -16.17 -13.57 35.44
CA LEU A 103 -15.19 -14.60 35.12
C LEU A 103 -15.34 -15.83 36.02
N ASP A 104 -15.53 -15.63 37.32
CA ASP A 104 -15.69 -16.72 38.29
C ASP A 104 -16.97 -17.52 38.01
N VAL A 105 -18.08 -16.84 37.73
CA VAL A 105 -19.35 -17.49 37.37
C VAL A 105 -19.18 -18.31 36.08
N ASP A 106 -18.53 -17.75 35.06
CA ASP A 106 -18.31 -18.47 33.81
C ASP A 106 -17.38 -19.68 33.97
N CYS A 107 -16.27 -19.53 34.70
CA CYS A 107 -15.34 -20.63 34.97
C CYS A 107 -16.04 -21.76 35.71
N ASN A 108 -16.90 -21.45 36.68
CA ASN A 108 -17.68 -22.45 37.41
C ASN A 108 -18.75 -23.11 36.53
N ALA A 109 -19.40 -22.37 35.64
CA ALA A 109 -20.44 -22.91 34.76
C ALA A 109 -19.88 -23.79 33.64
N THR A 110 -18.73 -23.42 33.07
CA THR A 110 -18.15 -24.06 31.89
C THR A 110 -17.02 -25.04 32.20
N ASN A 111 -16.48 -25.00 33.43
CA ASN A 111 -15.19 -25.60 33.82
C ASN A 111 -13.99 -25.03 33.03
N ALA A 112 -14.14 -23.88 32.38
CA ALA A 112 -13.02 -23.16 31.79
C ALA A 112 -12.06 -22.64 32.86
N LYS A 113 -10.83 -22.32 32.45
CA LYS A 113 -9.81 -21.73 33.34
C LYS A 113 -9.14 -20.56 32.64
N ILE A 114 -9.03 -19.45 33.36
CA ILE A 114 -8.26 -18.29 32.91
C ILE A 114 -6.76 -18.60 33.02
N ASN A 115 -6.03 -18.33 31.94
CA ASN A 115 -4.58 -18.43 31.94
C ASN A 115 -3.97 -17.09 32.38
N TYR A 116 -3.89 -16.86 33.69
CA TYR A 116 -3.38 -15.61 34.27
C TYR A 116 -1.95 -15.24 33.82
N ASN A 117 -1.12 -16.22 33.42
CA ASN A 117 0.21 -15.95 32.85
C ASN A 117 0.16 -15.22 31.50
N LYS A 118 -0.96 -15.31 30.79
CA LYS A 118 -1.23 -14.62 29.53
C LYS A 118 -2.04 -13.33 29.71
N VAL A 119 -2.68 -13.13 30.86
CA VAL A 119 -3.47 -11.92 31.12
C VAL A 119 -2.53 -10.74 31.27
N GLU A 120 -2.87 -9.66 30.59
CA GLU A 120 -2.09 -8.43 30.59
C GLU A 120 -3.04 -7.23 30.61
N ALA A 121 -2.85 -6.35 31.59
CA ALA A 121 -3.59 -5.09 31.70
C ALA A 121 -2.86 -3.99 30.91
N ILE A 122 -3.60 -3.07 30.31
CA ILE A 122 -3.05 -1.92 29.58
C ILE A 122 -3.86 -0.66 29.85
N SER A 123 -3.17 0.45 30.11
CA SER A 123 -3.80 1.75 30.34
C SER A 123 -4.19 2.44 29.03
N LEU A 124 -5.48 2.56 28.70
CA LEU A 124 -5.90 3.20 27.44
C LEU A 124 -5.67 4.72 27.37
N SER A 125 -5.32 5.37 28.49
CA SER A 125 -4.97 6.82 28.50
C SER A 125 -3.59 7.10 27.90
N GLY A 126 -2.75 6.07 27.72
CA GLY A 126 -1.35 6.22 27.33
C GLY A 126 -0.46 6.75 28.46
N GLN A 127 -0.96 6.77 29.70
CA GLN A 127 -0.20 7.13 30.90
C GLN A 127 -0.03 5.91 31.80
N ASN A 128 1.04 5.90 32.60
CA ASN A 128 1.22 4.91 33.64
C ASN A 128 0.23 5.17 34.79
N THR A 129 -0.78 4.31 34.91
CA THR A 129 -1.80 4.34 35.98
C THR A 129 -1.65 3.17 36.95
N TRP A 130 -0.49 2.50 36.95
CA TRP A 130 -0.23 1.32 37.77
C TRP A 130 -0.51 1.55 39.26
N SER A 131 -0.13 2.70 39.81
CA SER A 131 -0.36 3.03 41.23
C SER A 131 -1.81 2.96 41.66
N TYR A 132 -2.76 3.23 40.76
CA TYR A 132 -4.20 3.15 41.04
C TYR A 132 -4.71 1.70 40.98
N TRP A 133 -4.16 0.88 40.08
CA TRP A 133 -4.67 -0.46 39.77
C TRP A 133 -3.92 -1.61 40.49
N GLN A 134 -2.68 -1.38 40.92
CA GLN A 134 -1.73 -2.41 41.36
C GLN A 134 -2.30 -3.36 42.40
N ALA A 135 -2.88 -2.81 43.49
CA ALA A 135 -3.38 -3.62 44.59
C ALA A 135 -4.43 -4.62 44.10
N ARG A 136 -5.45 -4.12 43.39
CA ARG A 136 -6.57 -4.95 42.94
C ARG A 136 -6.20 -5.93 41.83
N LEU A 137 -5.35 -5.52 40.89
CA LEU A 137 -4.85 -6.42 39.85
C LEU A 137 -4.00 -7.56 40.45
N SER A 138 -3.20 -7.26 41.47
CA SER A 138 -2.38 -8.27 42.16
C SER A 138 -3.24 -9.30 42.89
N GLU A 139 -4.33 -8.88 43.54
CA GLU A 139 -5.32 -9.78 44.16
C GLU A 139 -5.94 -10.74 43.15
N MET A 140 -6.15 -10.28 41.91
CA MET A 140 -6.66 -11.11 40.80
C MET A 140 -5.58 -11.97 40.11
N ASN A 141 -4.36 -12.04 40.65
CA ASN A 141 -3.19 -12.69 40.03
C ASN A 141 -2.79 -12.11 38.65
N ILE A 142 -3.09 -10.82 38.39
CA ILE A 142 -2.68 -10.13 37.17
C ILE A 142 -1.40 -9.34 37.45
N ALA A 143 -0.26 -9.95 37.12
CA ALA A 143 1.06 -9.36 37.37
C ALA A 143 1.57 -8.44 36.25
N LYS A 144 0.98 -8.52 35.04
CA LYS A 144 1.43 -7.75 33.87
C LYS A 144 0.56 -6.53 33.66
N PHE A 145 1.19 -5.36 33.71
CA PHE A 145 0.57 -4.09 33.36
C PHE A 145 1.50 -3.32 32.42
N THR A 146 1.03 -3.06 31.21
CA THR A 146 1.81 -2.35 30.19
C THR A 146 1.36 -0.90 30.06
N SER A 147 2.34 -0.01 30.05
CA SER A 147 2.21 1.44 29.98
C SER A 147 3.07 2.03 28.86
N ASN A 148 3.12 3.36 28.76
CA ASN A 148 4.01 4.07 27.86
C ASN A 148 5.50 4.04 28.29
N MET A 149 5.80 3.58 29.50
CA MET A 149 7.18 3.45 30.02
C MET A 149 7.83 2.11 29.65
N ASP A 150 7.02 1.13 29.27
CA ASP A 150 7.48 -0.20 28.92
C ASP A 150 8.05 -0.24 27.51
N SER A 151 9.07 -1.08 27.30
CA SER A 151 9.76 -1.20 26.02
C SER A 151 8.97 -2.02 24.99
N ASN A 152 8.19 -3.00 25.43
CA ASN A 152 7.39 -3.87 24.58
C ASN A 152 5.92 -3.43 24.59
N PRO A 153 5.22 -3.41 23.43
CA PRO A 153 3.78 -3.19 23.41
C PRO A 153 3.01 -4.48 23.69
N VAL A 154 1.78 -4.33 24.18
CA VAL A 154 0.80 -5.41 24.18
C VAL A 154 0.47 -5.79 22.74
N ILE A 155 0.47 -7.09 22.44
CA ILE A 155 0.08 -7.62 21.14
C ILE A 155 -1.32 -8.22 21.25
N TYR A 156 -2.29 -7.61 20.57
CA TYR A 156 -3.65 -8.13 20.49
C TYR A 156 -3.97 -8.50 19.04
N LEU A 157 -4.28 -9.78 18.79
CA LEU A 157 -4.54 -10.33 17.46
C LEU A 157 -3.43 -10.00 16.44
N GLY A 158 -2.16 -9.97 16.87
CA GLY A 158 -1.02 -9.61 16.03
C GLY A 158 -0.81 -8.12 15.78
N PHE A 159 -1.65 -7.24 16.33
CA PHE A 159 -1.48 -5.79 16.28
C PHE A 159 -0.84 -5.26 17.57
N PRO A 160 0.18 -4.39 17.48
CA PRO A 160 0.76 -3.75 18.65
C PRO A 160 -0.11 -2.58 19.13
N LEU A 161 -0.48 -2.59 20.41
CA LEU A 161 -1.10 -1.46 21.08
C LEU A 161 -0.01 -0.48 21.55
N LEU A 162 0.35 0.44 20.67
CA LEU A 162 1.49 1.34 20.84
C LEU A 162 1.13 2.58 21.66
N GLN A 163 1.88 2.82 22.74
CA GLN A 163 1.76 4.00 23.61
C GLN A 163 3.03 4.86 23.64
N SER A 164 4.17 4.33 23.19
CA SER A 164 5.44 5.04 23.13
C SER A 164 6.16 4.86 21.79
N VAL A 165 7.16 5.72 21.53
CA VAL A 165 8.04 5.59 20.36
C VAL A 165 8.92 4.34 20.49
N GLN A 166 9.40 4.05 21.69
CA GLN A 166 10.23 2.88 21.97
C GLN A 166 9.49 1.57 21.63
N GLN A 167 8.24 1.42 22.07
CA GLN A 167 7.41 0.25 21.73
C GLN A 167 7.26 0.04 20.24
N ARG A 168 7.11 1.14 19.49
CA ARG A 168 7.00 1.09 18.03
C ARG A 168 8.31 0.63 17.41
N GLU A 169 9.43 1.16 17.87
CA GLU A 169 10.75 0.79 17.35
C GLU A 169 11.09 -0.66 17.63
N VAL A 170 10.83 -1.16 18.84
CA VAL A 170 11.03 -2.57 19.23
C VAL A 170 10.18 -3.49 18.35
N PHE A 171 8.88 -3.22 18.24
CA PHE A 171 7.98 -4.04 17.43
C PHE A 171 8.38 -4.04 15.94
N ILE A 172 8.66 -2.87 15.37
CA ILE A 172 9.07 -2.79 13.96
C ILE A 172 10.45 -3.44 13.75
N GLY A 173 11.37 -3.32 14.71
CA GLY A 173 12.66 -4.02 14.70
C GLY A 173 12.46 -5.53 14.57
N GLY A 174 11.61 -6.12 15.42
CA GLY A 174 11.25 -7.54 15.34
C GLY A 174 10.62 -7.94 13.99
N LEU A 175 9.72 -7.11 13.45
CA LEU A 175 9.14 -7.36 12.11
C LEU A 175 10.23 -7.33 11.02
N VAL A 176 11.13 -6.35 11.07
CA VAL A 176 12.25 -6.21 10.12
C VAL A 176 13.17 -7.42 10.19
N ASP A 177 13.46 -7.94 11.38
CA ASP A 177 14.28 -9.15 11.57
C ASP A 177 13.59 -10.41 11.07
N ASN A 178 12.27 -10.52 11.23
CA ASN A 178 11.47 -11.59 10.62
C ASN A 178 11.56 -11.57 9.09
N LEU A 179 11.55 -10.38 8.47
CA LEU A 179 11.75 -10.25 7.01
C LEU A 179 13.18 -10.60 6.58
N ARG A 180 14.20 -10.23 7.37
CA ARG A 180 15.59 -10.65 7.12
C ARG A 180 15.72 -12.17 7.17
N THR A 181 15.07 -12.81 8.13
CA THR A 181 15.07 -14.27 8.25
C THR A 181 14.36 -14.93 7.06
N ALA A 182 13.18 -14.42 6.67
CA ALA A 182 12.45 -14.92 5.50
C ALA A 182 13.25 -14.76 4.19
N THR A 183 13.92 -13.62 3.99
CA THR A 183 14.77 -13.41 2.82
C THR A 183 15.98 -14.33 2.81
N LYS A 184 16.64 -14.57 3.96
CA LYS A 184 17.74 -15.54 4.07
C LYS A 184 17.31 -16.94 3.66
N ILE A 185 16.22 -17.46 4.24
CA ILE A 185 15.65 -18.78 3.94
C ILE A 185 15.36 -18.94 2.45
N HIS A 186 14.75 -17.93 1.83
CA HIS A 186 14.40 -18.00 0.42
C HIS A 186 15.57 -17.73 -0.53
N SER A 187 16.66 -17.14 -0.04
CA SER A 187 17.83 -16.80 -0.86
C SER A 187 18.71 -17.99 -1.24
N VAL A 188 18.51 -19.16 -0.61
CA VAL A 188 19.24 -20.40 -0.94
C VAL A 188 18.78 -21.02 -2.26
N ARG A 189 17.60 -20.61 -2.75
CA ARG A 189 17.02 -21.12 -3.98
C ARG A 189 17.62 -20.41 -5.20
N SER A 190 17.95 -21.16 -6.24
CA SER A 190 18.36 -20.63 -7.54
C SER A 190 17.15 -20.11 -8.33
N LEU A 191 16.71 -18.88 -8.03
CA LEU A 191 15.50 -18.29 -8.58
C LEU A 191 15.80 -17.33 -9.74
N SER A 192 14.90 -17.34 -10.73
CA SER A 192 14.87 -16.32 -11.78
C SER A 192 14.53 -14.94 -11.22
N VAL A 193 14.84 -13.89 -11.98
CA VAL A 193 14.46 -12.49 -11.68
C VAL A 193 12.95 -12.37 -11.42
N VAL A 194 12.13 -13.01 -12.27
CA VAL A 194 10.67 -13.09 -12.10
C VAL A 194 10.30 -13.90 -10.85
N GLY A 195 10.96 -15.04 -10.62
CA GLY A 195 10.72 -15.88 -9.44
C GLY A 195 11.03 -15.18 -8.12
N LYS A 196 12.11 -14.39 -8.07
CA LYS A 196 12.46 -13.56 -6.91
C LYS A 196 11.37 -12.52 -6.65
N ALA A 197 10.91 -11.80 -7.67
CA ALA A 197 9.81 -10.83 -7.51
C ALA A 197 8.51 -11.50 -7.02
N THR A 198 8.16 -12.66 -7.58
CA THR A 198 6.98 -13.44 -7.14
C THR A 198 7.09 -13.86 -5.68
N MET A 199 8.23 -14.41 -5.25
CA MET A 199 8.46 -14.82 -3.87
C MET A 199 8.48 -13.62 -2.91
N LEU A 200 9.09 -12.52 -3.34
CA LEU A 200 9.12 -11.29 -2.55
C LEU A 200 7.69 -10.80 -2.24
N ASN A 201 6.83 -10.73 -3.26
CA ASN A 201 5.44 -10.30 -3.07
C ASN A 201 4.62 -11.28 -2.23
N SER A 202 4.75 -12.59 -2.51
CA SER A 202 3.82 -13.60 -2.01
C SER A 202 4.18 -14.14 -0.63
N LEU A 203 5.48 -14.20 -0.29
CA LEU A 203 5.97 -14.86 0.93
C LEU A 203 6.67 -13.92 1.91
N ILE A 204 7.36 -12.90 1.40
CA ILE A 204 8.16 -11.98 2.25
C ILE A 204 7.32 -10.77 2.62
N LEU A 205 6.90 -9.97 1.64
CA LEU A 205 6.14 -8.74 1.87
C LEU A 205 4.73 -9.01 2.43
N SER A 206 4.14 -10.16 2.11
CA SER A 206 2.84 -10.57 2.64
C SER A 206 2.80 -10.61 4.18
N LYS A 207 3.94 -10.84 4.83
CA LYS A 207 4.08 -10.83 6.30
C LYS A 207 3.84 -9.44 6.92
N CYS A 208 3.93 -8.36 6.15
CA CYS A 208 3.76 -6.99 6.66
C CYS A 208 2.34 -6.46 6.49
N TRP A 209 1.57 -6.96 5.51
CA TRP A 209 0.31 -6.35 5.10
C TRP A 209 -0.75 -6.33 6.18
N TYR A 210 -0.79 -7.38 7.01
CA TYR A 210 -1.73 -7.47 8.11
C TYR A 210 -1.56 -6.33 9.10
N VAL A 211 -0.33 -6.15 9.61
CA VAL A 211 0.05 -5.10 10.55
C VAL A 211 -0.06 -3.69 9.94
N LEU A 212 0.42 -3.52 8.70
CA LEU A 212 0.42 -2.22 8.01
C LEU A 212 -0.98 -1.65 7.76
N ARG A 213 -2.03 -2.45 7.93
CA ARG A 213 -3.42 -2.00 7.80
C ARG A 213 -3.89 -1.10 8.95
N VAL A 214 -3.26 -1.22 10.12
CA VAL A 214 -3.65 -0.50 11.34
C VAL A 214 -2.47 0.26 11.94
N THR A 215 -1.25 -0.27 11.84
CA THR A 215 -0.05 0.34 12.42
C THR A 215 0.65 1.29 11.43
N PRO A 216 0.76 2.59 11.77
CA PRO A 216 1.43 3.58 10.92
C PRO A 216 2.95 3.40 10.92
N PHE A 217 3.56 3.35 9.75
CA PHE A 217 5.02 3.21 9.60
C PHE A 217 5.61 4.54 9.13
N ALA A 218 6.71 4.96 9.75
CA ALA A 218 7.43 6.13 9.27
C ALA A 218 8.22 5.79 7.99
N GLN A 219 8.65 6.82 7.27
CA GLN A 219 9.36 6.65 6.01
C GLN A 219 10.67 5.86 6.18
N SER A 220 11.36 6.04 7.31
CA SER A 220 12.57 5.27 7.65
C SER A 220 12.29 3.77 7.76
N ASN A 221 11.16 3.38 8.37
CA ASN A 221 10.74 1.97 8.47
C ASN A 221 10.43 1.39 7.08
N VAL A 222 9.75 2.14 6.23
CA VAL A 222 9.48 1.75 4.83
C VAL A 222 10.78 1.56 4.05
N GLN A 223 11.74 2.47 4.19
CA GLN A 223 13.06 2.38 3.57
C GLN A 223 13.86 1.17 4.06
N ALA A 224 13.77 0.83 5.36
CA ALA A 224 14.42 -0.36 5.91
C ALA A 224 13.89 -1.65 5.26
N ILE A 225 12.56 -1.76 5.08
CA ILE A 225 11.94 -2.89 4.38
C ILE A 225 12.35 -2.91 2.91
N GLN A 226 12.29 -1.76 2.22
CA GLN A 226 12.71 -1.64 0.82
C GLN A 226 14.17 -2.06 0.62
N SER A 227 15.06 -1.70 1.55
CA SER A 227 16.48 -2.11 1.53
C SER A 227 16.63 -3.63 1.59
N ILE A 228 15.89 -4.31 2.48
CA ILE A 228 15.86 -5.78 2.57
C ILE A 228 15.36 -6.40 1.26
N CYS A 229 14.26 -5.87 0.72
CA CYS A 229 13.69 -6.32 -0.54
C CYS A 229 14.68 -6.18 -1.70
N THR A 230 15.33 -5.02 -1.80
CA THR A 230 16.31 -4.71 -2.85
C THR A 230 17.53 -5.63 -2.75
N LYS A 231 18.04 -5.89 -1.53
CA LYS A 231 19.14 -6.84 -1.29
C LYS A 231 18.78 -8.26 -1.74
N PHE A 232 17.55 -8.70 -1.47
CA PHE A 232 17.06 -10.01 -1.91
C PHE A 232 16.97 -10.11 -3.45
N LEU A 233 16.35 -9.11 -4.09
CA LEU A 233 16.19 -9.09 -5.55
C LEU A 233 17.54 -9.06 -6.28
N ARG A 234 18.46 -8.19 -5.84
CA ARG A 234 19.75 -7.96 -6.50
C ARG A 234 20.80 -9.06 -6.27
N LYS A 235 20.53 -10.08 -5.44
CA LYS A 235 21.50 -11.15 -5.17
C LYS A 235 21.95 -11.80 -6.48
N GLY A 236 23.24 -11.72 -6.81
CA GLY A 236 23.78 -12.23 -8.09
C GLY A 236 23.41 -11.40 -9.33
N ILE A 237 23.00 -10.14 -9.16
CA ILE A 237 22.66 -9.22 -10.26
C ILE A 237 23.48 -7.94 -10.09
N PHE A 238 24.39 -7.70 -11.03
CA PHE A 238 25.17 -6.48 -11.11
C PHE A 238 25.49 -6.12 -12.57
N PRO A 239 25.29 -4.87 -13.04
CA PRO A 239 24.65 -3.73 -12.38
C PRO A 239 23.20 -3.99 -11.90
N VAL A 240 22.78 -3.23 -10.88
CA VAL A 240 21.49 -3.44 -10.19
C VAL A 240 20.35 -2.78 -10.97
N ILE A 241 19.26 -3.51 -11.19
CA ILE A 241 18.02 -2.93 -11.74
C ILE A 241 17.42 -1.94 -10.71
N PRO A 242 17.08 -0.70 -11.09
CA PRO A 242 16.51 0.30 -10.18
C PRO A 242 15.20 -0.13 -9.52
N TRP A 243 14.96 0.25 -8.26
CA TRP A 243 13.71 -0.06 -7.53
C TRP A 243 12.44 0.32 -8.30
N ALA A 244 12.44 1.50 -8.92
CA ALA A 244 11.32 1.98 -9.73
C ALA A 244 10.99 1.03 -10.90
N THR A 245 11.99 0.34 -11.47
CA THR A 245 11.77 -0.65 -12.52
C THR A 245 11.17 -1.94 -11.96
N TRP A 246 11.57 -2.37 -10.75
CA TRP A 246 10.98 -3.57 -10.11
C TRP A 246 9.50 -3.39 -9.80
N THR A 247 9.10 -2.20 -9.35
CA THR A 247 7.73 -1.89 -8.91
C THR A 247 6.78 -1.57 -10.06
N LYS A 248 7.30 -1.22 -11.24
CA LYS A 248 6.49 -1.06 -12.46
C LYS A 248 5.64 -2.32 -12.73
N PRO A 249 4.40 -2.17 -13.19
CA PRO A 249 3.60 -3.30 -13.65
C PRO A 249 4.29 -4.09 -14.76
N LYS A 250 4.07 -5.41 -14.81
CA LYS A 250 4.54 -6.27 -15.91
C LYS A 250 4.17 -5.75 -17.31
N PRO A 251 2.94 -5.25 -17.55
CA PRO A 251 2.58 -4.73 -18.87
C PRO A 251 3.29 -3.40 -19.24
N LEU A 252 4.14 -2.87 -18.36
CA LEU A 252 4.96 -1.66 -18.56
C LEU A 252 6.46 -1.94 -18.32
N GLY A 253 6.87 -3.21 -18.40
CA GLY A 253 8.28 -3.63 -18.32
C GLY A 253 8.85 -3.85 -16.94
N GLY A 254 8.06 -3.68 -15.88
CA GLY A 254 8.50 -4.06 -14.54
C GLY A 254 8.15 -5.49 -14.16
N LEU A 255 8.26 -5.82 -12.87
CA LEU A 255 7.90 -7.13 -12.35
C LEU A 255 6.74 -7.09 -11.36
N GLY A 256 6.16 -5.90 -11.13
CA GLY A 256 5.04 -5.70 -10.23
C GLY A 256 5.38 -5.95 -8.76
N VAL A 257 6.64 -5.72 -8.36
CA VAL A 257 7.00 -5.74 -6.93
C VAL A 257 6.16 -4.69 -6.20
N LEU A 258 5.58 -5.07 -5.07
CA LEU A 258 4.74 -4.17 -4.30
C LEU A 258 5.59 -3.10 -3.62
N ASP A 259 5.38 -1.84 -4.00
CA ASP A 259 5.95 -0.71 -3.27
C ASP A 259 5.29 -0.62 -1.88
N VAL A 260 6.11 -0.68 -0.82
CA VAL A 260 5.63 -0.80 0.56
C VAL A 260 4.88 0.45 0.99
N ALA A 261 5.35 1.65 0.60
CA ALA A 261 4.71 2.91 0.96
C ALA A 261 3.35 3.04 0.27
N LEU A 262 3.32 2.74 -1.03
CA LEU A 262 2.10 2.77 -1.82
C LEU A 262 1.09 1.70 -1.36
N GLN A 263 1.55 0.49 -1.02
CA GLN A 263 0.69 -0.56 -0.48
C GLN A 263 0.13 -0.18 0.89
N GLN A 264 0.92 0.47 1.76
CA GLN A 264 0.41 0.97 3.04
C GLN A 264 -0.68 2.02 2.82
N SER A 265 -0.47 3.00 1.94
CA SER A 265 -1.52 3.95 1.57
C SER A 265 -2.77 3.26 1.04
N ALA A 266 -2.62 2.23 0.21
CA ALA A 266 -3.76 1.45 -0.31
C ALA A 266 -4.55 0.74 0.80
N LEU A 267 -3.86 0.23 1.83
CA LEU A 267 -4.51 -0.41 2.98
C LEU A 267 -5.26 0.60 3.85
N TYR A 268 -4.73 1.81 4.01
CA TYR A 268 -5.40 2.89 4.75
C TYR A 268 -6.54 3.54 3.97
N PHE A 269 -6.48 3.53 2.63
CA PHE A 269 -7.57 4.05 1.80
C PHE A 269 -8.91 3.35 2.05
N ARG A 270 -8.88 2.08 2.48
CA ARG A 270 -10.09 1.36 2.93
C ARG A 270 -10.84 2.12 4.04
N TRP A 271 -10.13 2.84 4.90
CA TRP A 271 -10.72 3.64 5.97
C TRP A 271 -11.17 5.03 5.49
N VAL A 272 -10.65 5.52 4.37
CA VAL A 272 -11.03 6.83 3.81
C VAL A 272 -12.43 6.77 3.22
N GLN A 273 -12.74 5.71 2.48
CA GLN A 273 -13.96 5.63 1.68
C GLN A 273 -15.25 5.83 2.51
N PRO A 274 -15.43 5.17 3.67
CA PRO A 274 -16.58 5.43 4.56
C PRO A 274 -16.61 6.86 5.13
N LEU A 275 -15.46 7.53 5.27
CA LEU A 275 -15.41 8.91 5.78
C LEU A 275 -15.84 9.93 4.71
N LEU A 276 -15.63 9.61 3.42
CA LEU A 276 -16.08 10.44 2.31
C LEU A 276 -17.57 10.21 2.00
N HIS A 277 -18.07 8.99 2.20
CA HIS A 277 -19.48 8.63 2.09
C HIS A 277 -20.00 8.08 3.42
N PRO A 278 -20.25 8.93 4.42
CA PRO A 278 -20.84 8.47 5.65
C PRO A 278 -22.23 7.89 5.34
N SER A 279 -22.43 6.62 5.65
CA SER A 279 -23.75 5.98 5.64
C SER A 279 -24.64 6.59 6.72
N ASP A 280 -25.96 6.47 6.57
CA ASP A 280 -26.92 6.89 7.60
C ASP A 280 -26.69 6.18 8.95
N SER A 281 -26.06 5.00 8.91
CA SER A 281 -25.54 4.27 10.09
C SER A 281 -24.03 4.10 10.00
N LEU A 282 -23.28 4.97 10.69
CA LEU A 282 -21.82 4.85 10.78
C LEU A 282 -21.43 3.76 11.78
N HIS A 283 -20.46 2.92 11.43
CA HIS A 283 -19.87 2.01 12.39
C HIS A 283 -19.03 2.79 13.43
N ILE A 284 -18.86 2.23 14.63
CA ILE A 284 -18.10 2.87 15.72
C ILE A 284 -16.69 3.30 15.28
N LEU A 285 -16.02 2.51 14.45
CA LEU A 285 -14.69 2.85 13.94
C LEU A 285 -14.73 4.08 13.03
N ASP A 286 -15.72 4.18 12.15
CA ASP A 286 -15.87 5.34 11.27
C ASP A 286 -16.13 6.59 12.10
N LEU A 287 -16.98 6.50 13.12
CA LEU A 287 -17.22 7.58 14.09
C LEU A 287 -15.95 8.01 14.82
N MET A 288 -15.15 7.06 15.32
CA MET A 288 -13.86 7.33 15.95
C MET A 288 -12.91 8.07 15.01
N LEU A 289 -12.85 7.65 13.74
CA LEU A 289 -11.99 8.29 12.74
C LEU A 289 -12.50 9.68 12.35
N VAL A 290 -13.81 9.87 12.17
CA VAL A 290 -14.43 11.18 11.94
C VAL A 290 -14.06 12.13 13.07
N MET A 291 -14.27 11.72 14.32
CA MET A 291 -13.96 12.54 15.48
C MET A 291 -12.48 12.85 15.60
N LEU A 292 -11.60 11.87 15.34
CA LEU A 292 -10.16 12.06 15.41
C LEU A 292 -9.66 13.04 14.33
N VAL A 293 -10.11 12.88 13.09
CA VAL A 293 -9.76 13.78 11.98
C VAL A 293 -10.32 15.18 12.21
N ASN A 294 -11.59 15.30 12.62
CA ASN A 294 -12.22 16.59 12.91
C ASN A 294 -11.52 17.31 14.07
N LYS A 295 -11.23 16.61 15.17
CA LYS A 295 -10.51 17.15 16.32
C LYS A 295 -9.11 17.64 15.93
N GLN A 296 -8.37 16.89 15.12
CA GLN A 296 -7.02 17.28 14.70
C GLN A 296 -7.04 18.56 13.83
N ASN A 297 -8.06 18.72 12.98
CA ASN A 297 -8.15 19.85 12.04
C ASN A 297 -9.00 21.01 12.52
N GLN A 298 -9.65 20.89 13.69
CA GLN A 298 -10.67 21.82 14.13
C GLN A 298 -11.78 22.00 13.06
N SER A 299 -12.13 20.90 12.39
CA SER A 299 -13.13 20.89 11.31
C SER A 299 -14.47 20.36 11.82
N ALA A 300 -15.57 20.94 11.34
CA ALA A 300 -16.92 20.42 11.53
C ALA A 300 -17.23 19.21 10.61
N HIS A 301 -16.56 19.14 9.45
CA HIS A 301 -16.81 18.12 8.43
C HIS A 301 -15.52 17.37 8.10
N VAL A 302 -15.55 16.03 8.18
CA VAL A 302 -14.36 15.18 7.94
C VAL A 302 -13.87 15.28 6.50
N GLN A 303 -14.78 15.53 5.57
CA GLN A 303 -14.51 15.63 4.14
C GLN A 303 -13.59 16.82 3.83
N VAL A 304 -13.64 17.91 4.60
CA VAL A 304 -12.83 19.11 4.34
C VAL A 304 -11.32 18.80 4.39
N PRO A 305 -10.75 18.31 5.50
CA PRO A 305 -9.32 17.96 5.54
C PRO A 305 -8.92 16.81 4.61
N LEU A 306 -9.86 15.92 4.26
CA LEU A 306 -9.59 14.84 3.30
C LEU A 306 -9.56 15.33 1.85
N LEU A 307 -10.46 16.25 1.49
CA LEU A 307 -10.60 16.77 0.12
C LEU A 307 -9.77 18.04 -0.12
N PHE A 308 -9.25 18.69 0.91
CA PHE A 308 -8.45 19.90 0.73
C PHE A 308 -7.16 19.79 1.54
N PRO A 309 -6.07 19.27 0.94
CA PRO A 309 -4.81 19.05 1.65
C PRO A 309 -4.25 20.32 2.34
N LEU A 310 -4.53 21.51 1.77
CA LEU A 310 -4.15 22.81 2.35
C LEU A 310 -4.83 23.13 3.70
N THR A 311 -5.93 22.44 4.00
CA THR A 311 -6.67 22.59 5.26
C THR A 311 -6.19 21.61 6.33
N GLN A 312 -5.36 20.62 5.97
CA GLN A 312 -4.82 19.66 6.92
C GLN A 312 -3.89 20.35 7.92
N ILE A 313 -4.20 20.20 9.21
CA ILE A 313 -3.31 20.59 10.30
C ILE A 313 -2.39 19.40 10.56
N THR A 314 -1.16 19.53 10.07
CA THR A 314 -0.05 18.73 10.55
C THR A 314 0.45 19.42 11.82
N GLY A 315 0.29 18.79 12.98
CA GLY A 315 0.70 19.38 14.26
C GLY A 315 2.18 19.81 14.26
N LEU A 316 2.59 20.60 15.25
CA LEU A 316 3.93 21.23 15.39
C LEU A 316 5.16 20.29 15.41
N THR A 317 5.02 18.98 15.15
CA THR A 317 6.15 18.04 15.23
C THR A 317 6.37 17.32 13.92
N LYS A 318 7.52 17.60 13.31
CA LYS A 318 8.17 16.84 12.22
C LYS A 318 8.42 15.33 12.52
N GLN A 319 7.81 14.72 13.55
CA GLN A 319 8.34 13.47 14.13
C GLN A 319 7.38 12.29 14.32
N ARG A 320 6.04 12.39 14.19
CA ARG A 320 5.18 11.22 14.49
C ARG A 320 4.19 10.89 13.38
N THR A 321 4.49 9.84 12.62
CA THR A 321 3.51 9.19 11.73
C THR A 321 2.45 8.51 12.61
N ASN A 322 1.18 8.85 12.39
CA ASN A 322 0.01 8.30 13.07
C ASN A 322 -1.09 7.90 12.06
N THR A 323 -2.20 7.33 12.53
CA THR A 323 -3.33 6.89 11.70
C THR A 323 -3.86 8.00 10.79
N VAL A 324 -4.04 9.21 11.34
CA VAL A 324 -4.54 10.37 10.61
C VAL A 324 -3.59 10.81 9.50
N THR A 325 -2.28 10.86 9.78
CA THR A 325 -1.28 11.17 8.74
C THR A 325 -1.25 10.11 7.64
N MET A 326 -1.54 8.85 7.94
CA MET A 326 -1.62 7.79 6.93
C MET A 326 -2.89 7.90 6.09
N ILE A 327 -4.01 8.31 6.70
CA ILE A 327 -5.25 8.66 5.98
C ILE A 327 -4.95 9.79 4.98
N TYR A 328 -4.31 10.89 5.41
CA TYR A 328 -3.93 11.99 4.52
C TYR A 328 -3.04 11.53 3.37
N LYS A 329 -1.93 10.85 3.68
CA LYS A 329 -1.04 10.26 2.66
C LYS A 329 -1.75 9.34 1.67
N SER A 330 -2.86 8.73 2.06
CA SER A 330 -3.64 7.86 1.17
C SER A 330 -4.49 8.68 0.21
N VAL A 331 -5.18 9.71 0.71
CA VAL A 331 -6.02 10.57 -0.14
C VAL A 331 -5.18 11.47 -1.05
N ASP A 332 -4.08 12.02 -0.54
CA ASP A 332 -3.23 12.95 -1.27
C ASP A 332 -2.45 12.30 -2.42
N ARG A 333 -2.38 10.95 -2.45
CA ARG A 333 -1.79 10.19 -3.56
C ARG A 333 -2.73 10.04 -4.76
N LEU A 334 -4.02 10.34 -4.61
CA LEU A 334 -4.97 10.23 -5.69
C LEU A 334 -4.95 11.48 -6.57
N LYS A 335 -5.00 11.25 -7.88
CA LYS A 335 -5.16 12.33 -8.86
C LYS A 335 -6.63 12.67 -9.02
N ARG A 336 -6.91 13.96 -9.23
CA ARG A 336 -8.25 14.46 -9.58
C ARG A 336 -8.32 14.73 -11.07
N ILE A 337 -9.49 14.50 -11.65
CA ILE A 337 -9.80 14.90 -13.03
C ILE A 337 -9.85 16.42 -13.08
N HIS A 338 -9.32 17.02 -14.15
CA HIS A 338 -9.26 18.48 -14.36
C HIS A 338 -10.62 19.10 -14.79
N GLU A 339 -11.73 18.40 -14.62
CA GLU A 339 -13.06 18.90 -14.96
C GLU A 339 -13.56 19.94 -13.93
N PRO A 340 -14.41 20.89 -14.35
CA PRO A 340 -14.99 21.86 -13.43
C PRO A 340 -15.90 21.16 -12.40
N VAL A 341 -15.50 21.21 -11.13
CA VAL A 341 -16.35 20.75 -10.02
C VAL A 341 -17.41 21.80 -9.75
N HIS A 342 -18.69 21.44 -9.89
CA HIS A 342 -19.81 22.35 -9.59
C HIS A 342 -20.22 22.24 -8.12
N LEU A 343 -20.15 23.36 -7.40
CA LEU A 343 -20.53 23.45 -5.99
C LEU A 343 -21.96 23.99 -5.82
N ASN A 344 -22.61 23.62 -4.72
CA ASN A 344 -23.77 24.36 -4.24
C ASN A 344 -23.34 25.43 -3.22
N ILE A 345 -24.20 26.43 -3.01
CA ILE A 345 -23.92 27.59 -2.16
C ILE A 345 -23.67 27.17 -0.70
N ALA A 346 -24.48 26.25 -0.17
CA ALA A 346 -24.34 25.79 1.22
C ALA A 346 -22.98 25.15 1.48
N THR A 347 -22.52 24.29 0.58
CA THR A 347 -21.19 23.66 0.66
C THR A 347 -20.09 24.70 0.49
N ALA A 348 -20.23 25.64 -0.45
CA ALA A 348 -19.23 26.67 -0.68
C ALA A 348 -19.00 27.55 0.56
N LEU A 349 -20.07 27.96 1.26
CA LEU A 349 -20.01 28.85 2.42
C LEU A 349 -19.31 28.24 3.65
N ILE A 350 -19.37 26.91 3.82
CA ILE A 350 -18.72 26.22 4.95
C ILE A 350 -17.23 25.95 4.72
N LEU A 351 -16.73 26.07 3.49
CA LEU A 351 -15.34 25.80 3.17
C LEU A 351 -14.42 26.77 3.92
N PRO A 352 -13.26 26.33 4.43
CA PRO A 352 -12.21 27.23 4.88
C PRO A 352 -11.72 28.08 3.72
N VAL A 353 -11.33 29.34 3.97
CA VAL A 353 -10.79 30.22 2.94
C VAL A 353 -9.61 29.58 2.23
N LYS A 354 -8.75 28.86 2.95
CA LYS A 354 -7.61 28.12 2.36
C LYS A 354 -8.01 27.13 1.27
N ALA A 355 -9.19 26.53 1.34
CA ALA A 355 -9.64 25.57 0.35
C ALA A 355 -9.82 26.25 -1.01
N ILE A 356 -10.35 27.49 -1.04
CA ILE A 356 -10.67 28.21 -2.28
C ILE A 356 -9.47 28.96 -2.88
N LEU A 357 -8.27 28.90 -2.28
CA LEU A 357 -7.08 29.58 -2.79
C LEU A 357 -6.18 28.63 -3.60
N GLN A 358 -5.51 29.16 -4.62
CA GLN A 358 -4.50 28.43 -5.39
C GLN A 358 -3.11 28.49 -4.72
N PRO A 359 -2.48 27.34 -4.43
CA PRO A 359 -1.22 27.29 -3.68
C PRO A 359 0.04 27.69 -4.46
N SER A 360 0.06 27.55 -5.79
CA SER A 360 1.27 27.76 -6.61
C SER A 360 1.49 29.20 -7.08
N VAL A 361 0.51 30.10 -6.91
CA VAL A 361 0.54 31.47 -7.49
C VAL A 361 0.53 32.57 -6.40
N THR A 362 0.43 32.22 -5.12
CA THR A 362 0.28 33.17 -4.02
C THR A 362 1.64 33.65 -3.48
N VAL A 363 2.17 34.75 -4.02
CA VAL A 363 3.43 35.38 -3.56
C VAL A 363 3.24 36.20 -2.28
N SER A 364 2.00 36.59 -1.95
CA SER A 364 1.72 37.52 -0.86
C SER A 364 1.42 36.84 0.49
N LYS A 365 2.01 37.36 1.58
CA LYS A 365 1.74 36.86 2.95
C LYS A 365 0.28 37.08 3.35
N MET A 366 -0.46 35.99 3.50
CA MET A 366 -1.83 35.98 4.02
C MET A 366 -1.86 36.39 5.50
N PRO A 367 -2.93 37.08 5.98
CA PRO A 367 -3.09 37.35 7.40
C PRO A 367 -3.18 36.05 8.20
N ILE A 368 -2.62 36.02 9.42
CA ILE A 368 -2.60 34.83 10.31
C ILE A 368 -4.03 34.28 10.52
N ARG A 369 -5.00 35.18 10.71
CA ARG A 369 -6.42 34.84 10.88
C ARG A 369 -7.06 34.21 9.65
N ALA A 370 -6.49 34.33 8.44
CA ALA A 370 -7.03 33.69 7.24
C ALA A 370 -7.12 32.17 7.37
N THR A 371 -6.33 31.58 8.27
CA THR A 371 -6.34 30.15 8.57
C THR A 371 -7.58 29.70 9.35
N GLN A 372 -8.31 30.63 9.97
CA GLN A 372 -9.48 30.40 10.81
C GLN A 372 -10.79 30.87 10.16
N LEU A 373 -10.71 31.53 9.00
CA LEU A 373 -11.89 32.07 8.30
C LEU A 373 -12.53 31.02 7.40
N GLN A 374 -13.85 31.10 7.30
CA GLN A 374 -14.67 30.37 6.34
C GLN A 374 -15.09 31.29 5.20
N VAL A 375 -15.55 30.71 4.09
CA VAL A 375 -16.04 31.47 2.93
C VAL A 375 -17.20 32.41 3.32
N LYS A 376 -18.12 31.99 4.20
CA LYS A 376 -19.22 32.84 4.71
C LYS A 376 -18.76 34.14 5.41
N ASP A 377 -17.50 34.21 5.84
CA ASP A 377 -16.94 35.41 6.45
C ASP A 377 -16.52 36.46 5.40
N LEU A 378 -16.31 36.03 4.15
CA LEU A 378 -15.91 36.88 3.03
C LEU A 378 -17.02 37.08 2.00
N TYR A 379 -17.85 36.07 1.78
CA TYR A 379 -18.88 36.04 0.75
C TYR A 379 -20.25 35.74 1.34
N GLN A 380 -21.29 36.23 0.66
CA GLN A 380 -22.70 35.97 0.97
C GLN A 380 -23.46 35.69 -0.33
N PRO A 381 -24.60 34.97 -0.29
CA PRO A 381 -25.47 34.86 -1.45
C PRO A 381 -25.94 36.24 -1.92
N ASN A 382 -25.93 36.49 -3.22
CA ASN A 382 -26.45 37.71 -3.80
C ASN A 382 -27.98 37.75 -3.59
N PRO A 383 -28.54 38.80 -2.98
CA PRO A 383 -29.99 38.92 -2.75
C PRO A 383 -30.83 38.79 -4.01
N ASP A 384 -30.33 39.30 -5.13
CA ASP A 384 -31.04 39.30 -6.43
C ASP A 384 -30.79 37.99 -7.21
N GLN A 385 -29.68 37.31 -6.93
CA GLN A 385 -29.27 36.05 -7.58
C GLN A 385 -28.71 35.07 -6.53
N PRO A 386 -29.55 34.35 -5.78
CA PRO A 386 -29.10 33.55 -4.62
C PRO A 386 -28.14 32.40 -4.95
N LEU A 387 -28.02 32.02 -6.23
CA LEU A 387 -27.06 31.03 -6.73
C LEU A 387 -25.68 31.62 -7.06
N GLN A 388 -25.51 32.93 -6.93
CA GLN A 388 -24.25 33.64 -7.09
C GLN A 388 -23.77 34.15 -5.72
N LEU A 389 -22.48 34.00 -5.44
CA LEU A 389 -21.84 34.59 -4.27
C LEU A 389 -21.30 35.99 -4.59
N GLU A 390 -21.59 36.95 -3.72
CA GLU A 390 -21.00 38.28 -3.73
C GLU A 390 -20.11 38.51 -2.50
N ALA A 391 -19.12 39.39 -2.62
CA ALA A 391 -18.26 39.74 -1.50
C ALA A 391 -19.04 40.56 -0.45
N ARG A 392 -18.90 40.21 0.83
CA ARG A 392 -19.54 40.92 1.94
C ARG A 392 -19.02 42.36 2.02
N LYS A 393 -19.95 43.28 2.21
CA LYS A 393 -19.64 44.70 2.45
C LYS A 393 -19.03 44.86 3.85
N ALA A 394 -18.07 45.78 4.00
CA ALA A 394 -17.39 46.03 5.27
C ALA A 394 -18.30 46.16 6.53
N PRO A 395 -19.48 46.82 6.49
CA PRO A 395 -20.35 46.91 7.65
C PRO A 395 -21.01 45.59 8.05
N THR A 396 -21.17 44.64 7.12
CA THR A 396 -21.78 43.34 7.43
C THR A 396 -20.78 42.34 8.03
N ILE A 397 -19.48 42.64 7.99
CA ILE A 397 -18.43 41.77 8.53
C ILE A 397 -18.18 42.11 10.02
N PRO A 398 -18.18 41.11 10.93
CA PRO A 398 -17.85 41.29 12.34
C PRO A 398 -16.53 42.05 12.55
N ALA A 399 -16.52 42.95 13.53
CA ALA A 399 -15.43 43.93 13.71
C ALA A 399 -14.06 43.27 13.94
N ASP A 400 -14.04 42.12 14.61
CA ASP A 400 -12.85 41.35 14.94
C ASP A 400 -12.20 40.70 13.70
N ILE A 401 -12.96 40.26 12.70
CA ILE A 401 -12.42 39.65 11.48
C ILE A 401 -12.32 40.61 10.29
N ARG A 402 -12.99 41.78 10.36
CA ARG A 402 -13.09 42.78 9.27
C ARG A 402 -11.78 43.15 8.60
N ARG A 403 -10.72 43.40 9.39
CA ARG A 403 -9.39 43.79 8.86
C ARG A 403 -8.77 42.66 8.03
N ALA A 404 -8.93 41.41 8.48
CA ALA A 404 -8.42 40.25 7.77
C ALA A 404 -9.20 40.02 6.47
N CYS A 405 -10.55 40.00 6.53
CA CYS A 405 -11.39 39.83 5.34
C CYS A 405 -11.13 40.91 4.29
N LYS A 406 -11.04 42.19 4.68
CA LYS A 406 -10.75 43.30 3.75
C LYS A 406 -9.40 43.13 3.06
N LYS A 407 -8.37 42.68 3.79
CA LYS A 407 -7.04 42.43 3.22
C LYS A 407 -7.07 41.29 2.21
N ILE A 408 -7.77 40.20 2.52
CA ILE A 408 -7.88 39.03 1.62
C ILE A 408 -8.63 39.42 0.34
N LEU A 409 -9.82 40.04 0.47
CA LEU A 409 -10.60 40.49 -0.68
C LEU A 409 -9.83 41.48 -1.55
N LYS A 410 -9.08 42.42 -0.93
CA LYS A 410 -8.20 43.33 -1.67
C LYS A 410 -7.11 42.57 -2.44
N GLN A 411 -6.47 41.58 -1.83
CA GLN A 411 -5.44 40.78 -2.49
C GLN A 411 -5.99 39.92 -3.64
N ILE A 412 -7.22 39.43 -3.52
CA ILE A 412 -7.92 38.72 -4.60
C ILE A 412 -8.20 39.70 -5.77
N ASN A 413 -8.78 40.87 -5.49
CA ASN A 413 -9.11 41.88 -6.50
C ASN A 413 -7.87 42.45 -7.21
N GLU A 414 -6.74 42.55 -6.51
CA GLU A 414 -5.45 42.99 -7.07
C GLU A 414 -4.70 41.87 -7.82
N ASN A 415 -5.31 40.69 -8.01
CA ASN A 415 -4.68 39.50 -8.61
C ASN A 415 -3.37 39.06 -7.93
N LYS A 416 -3.20 39.36 -6.64
CA LYS A 416 -2.06 38.90 -5.81
C LYS A 416 -2.30 37.54 -5.20
N VAL A 417 -3.57 37.11 -5.17
CA VAL A 417 -4.04 35.82 -4.67
C VAL A 417 -5.08 35.31 -5.66
N HIS A 418 -4.88 34.10 -6.18
CA HIS A 418 -5.82 33.48 -7.11
C HIS A 418 -6.74 32.50 -6.40
N ILE A 419 -8.00 32.46 -6.83
CA ILE A 419 -9.00 31.52 -6.36
C ILE A 419 -9.05 30.28 -7.26
N GLN A 420 -9.47 29.15 -6.68
CA GLN A 420 -9.61 27.90 -7.40
C GLN A 420 -10.67 28.02 -8.51
N PRO A 421 -10.50 27.35 -9.67
CA PRO A 421 -11.43 27.47 -10.80
C PRO A 421 -12.86 27.09 -10.43
N TYR A 422 -13.03 26.03 -9.63
CA TYR A 422 -14.34 25.58 -9.15
C TYR A 422 -15.07 26.64 -8.30
N PHE A 423 -14.34 27.52 -7.60
CA PHE A 423 -14.94 28.56 -6.77
C PHE A 423 -15.22 29.83 -7.59
N ASN A 424 -14.41 30.09 -8.61
CA ASN A 424 -14.63 31.22 -9.53
C ASN A 424 -16.00 31.12 -10.25
N LEU A 425 -16.45 29.89 -10.55
CA LEU A 425 -17.79 29.63 -11.10
C LEU A 425 -18.92 30.13 -10.19
N MET A 426 -18.71 30.17 -8.87
CA MET A 426 -19.71 30.64 -7.89
C MET A 426 -19.84 32.17 -7.87
N LEU A 427 -18.86 32.90 -8.42
CA LEU A 427 -18.86 34.36 -8.47
C LEU A 427 -19.47 34.90 -9.77
N GLN A 428 -19.65 34.03 -10.77
CA GLN A 428 -20.21 34.36 -12.07
C GLN A 428 -21.73 34.13 -12.08
N PRO A 429 -22.50 34.81 -12.95
CA PRO A 429 -23.92 34.51 -13.12
C PRO A 429 -24.09 33.03 -13.52
N PRO A 430 -25.11 32.34 -12.97
CA PRO A 430 -25.29 30.91 -13.22
C PRO A 430 -25.53 30.66 -14.71
N GLN A 431 -24.69 29.81 -15.32
CA GLN A 431 -24.79 29.49 -16.75
C GLN A 431 -25.84 28.41 -17.05
N ASP A 432 -26.13 27.53 -16.08
CA ASP A 432 -27.13 26.47 -16.19
C ASP A 432 -27.91 26.31 -14.88
N GLY A 433 -29.19 25.93 -14.97
CA GLY A 433 -30.12 25.79 -13.83
C GLY A 433 -29.84 24.63 -12.87
N THR A 434 -28.59 24.18 -12.75
CA THR A 434 -28.19 23.00 -11.98
C THR A 434 -27.68 23.36 -10.57
N ASN A 435 -28.10 22.55 -9.59
CA ASN A 435 -27.87 22.62 -8.13
C ASN A 435 -28.70 23.63 -7.31
N ARG A 436 -30.01 23.33 -7.26
CA ARG A 436 -30.98 23.86 -6.27
C ARG A 436 -30.89 23.18 -4.89
N THR A 437 -29.88 22.35 -4.63
CA THR A 437 -29.77 21.63 -3.35
C THR A 437 -29.28 22.57 -2.25
N ILE A 438 -30.11 22.72 -1.21
CA ILE A 438 -29.82 23.55 -0.03
C ILE A 438 -28.87 22.79 0.92
N ASP A 439 -28.79 21.47 0.82
CA ASP A 439 -28.01 20.64 1.73
C ASP A 439 -26.52 20.65 1.38
N ILE A 440 -25.68 20.61 2.42
CA ILE A 440 -24.22 20.49 2.28
C ILE A 440 -23.88 19.14 1.62
N SER A 441 -23.17 19.15 0.50
CA SER A 441 -22.77 17.95 -0.23
C SER A 441 -21.37 18.07 -0.84
N PHE A 442 -20.49 17.15 -0.44
CA PHE A 442 -19.13 17.03 -0.99
C PHE A 442 -19.02 16.07 -2.17
N LYS A 443 -20.15 15.48 -2.61
CA LYS A 443 -20.20 14.49 -3.69
C LYS A 443 -19.50 14.96 -4.98
N PRO A 444 -19.64 16.21 -5.46
CA PRO A 444 -18.95 16.67 -6.67
C PRO A 444 -17.41 16.54 -6.60
N PHE A 445 -16.81 16.78 -5.42
CA PHE A 445 -15.37 16.58 -5.25
C PHE A 445 -14.98 15.10 -5.18
N ILE A 446 -15.83 14.28 -4.58
CA ILE A 446 -15.58 12.85 -4.44
C ILE A 446 -15.67 12.16 -5.81
N ASP A 447 -16.64 12.54 -6.62
CA ASP A 447 -16.82 12.02 -7.99
C ASP A 447 -15.69 12.46 -8.94
N SER A 448 -14.94 13.53 -8.58
CA SER A 448 -13.79 14.02 -9.36
C SER A 448 -12.53 13.12 -9.28
N TYR A 449 -12.51 12.09 -8.42
CA TYR A 449 -11.41 11.14 -8.37
C TYR A 449 -11.49 10.12 -9.51
N ASP A 450 -10.35 9.87 -10.16
CA ASP A 450 -10.22 8.88 -11.23
C ASP A 450 -9.63 7.56 -10.71
N PHE A 451 -10.33 6.46 -10.97
CA PHE A 451 -9.86 5.10 -10.69
C PHE A 451 -9.73 4.25 -11.97
N ASN A 452 -9.14 4.79 -13.05
CA ASN A 452 -8.85 4.07 -14.29
C ASN A 452 -10.08 3.29 -14.81
N SER A 453 -11.10 4.01 -15.26
CA SER A 453 -12.39 3.52 -15.80
C SER A 453 -13.55 3.41 -14.80
N GLN A 454 -13.37 3.81 -13.54
CA GLN A 454 -14.47 4.08 -12.60
C GLN A 454 -14.38 5.54 -12.13
N GLN A 455 -15.43 6.32 -12.41
CA GLN A 455 -15.58 7.66 -11.86
C GLN A 455 -16.18 7.58 -10.45
N GLY A 456 -15.57 8.30 -9.52
CA GLY A 456 -16.03 8.41 -8.13
C GLY A 456 -15.87 7.15 -7.27
N LEU A 457 -16.31 7.26 -6.02
CA LEU A 457 -16.15 6.22 -4.97
C LEU A 457 -17.40 5.34 -4.77
N THR A 458 -18.10 5.03 -5.86
CA THR A 458 -19.42 4.35 -5.82
C THR A 458 -19.38 2.90 -5.30
N ARG A 459 -18.21 2.24 -5.34
CA ARG A 459 -18.02 0.85 -4.86
C ARG A 459 -16.74 0.73 -4.07
N GLN A 460 -16.65 -0.29 -3.20
CA GLN A 460 -15.44 -0.55 -2.42
C GLN A 460 -14.23 -0.71 -3.34
N ILE A 461 -13.23 0.17 -3.18
CA ILE A 461 -12.04 0.16 -4.03
C ILE A 461 -11.04 -0.88 -3.50
N SER A 462 -10.63 -1.80 -4.37
CA SER A 462 -9.59 -2.78 -4.03
C SER A 462 -8.23 -2.11 -3.88
N THR A 463 -7.34 -2.69 -3.07
CA THR A 463 -5.96 -2.18 -2.95
C THR A 463 -5.23 -2.18 -4.29
N ARG A 464 -5.54 -3.11 -5.20
CA ARG A 464 -4.97 -3.15 -6.56
C ARG A 464 -5.45 -1.98 -7.41
N THR A 465 -6.74 -1.67 -7.37
CA THR A 465 -7.36 -0.56 -8.10
C THR A 465 -6.77 0.77 -7.63
N PHE A 466 -6.73 0.99 -6.31
CA PHE A 466 -6.11 2.19 -5.72
C PHE A 466 -4.66 2.36 -6.17
N ARG A 467 -3.84 1.31 -6.10
CA ARG A 467 -2.44 1.40 -6.53
C ARG A 467 -2.31 1.75 -8.01
N THR A 468 -3.15 1.17 -8.86
CA THR A 468 -3.15 1.50 -10.29
C THR A 468 -3.52 2.97 -10.52
N ALA A 469 -4.43 3.55 -9.72
CA ALA A 469 -4.81 4.96 -9.81
C ALA A 469 -3.72 5.92 -9.31
N CYS A 470 -2.96 5.54 -8.28
CA CYS A 470 -1.87 6.35 -7.73
C CYS A 470 -0.57 6.29 -8.54
N ILE A 471 -0.36 5.19 -9.25
CA ILE A 471 0.79 5.04 -10.16
C ILE A 471 0.58 6.09 -11.26
N GLU A 472 1.47 7.08 -11.33
CA GLU A 472 1.51 8.01 -12.47
C GLU A 472 1.49 7.22 -13.77
N ALA A 473 1.00 7.80 -14.88
CA ALA A 473 1.08 7.16 -16.19
C ALA A 473 2.54 6.80 -16.49
N HIS A 474 2.97 5.61 -16.06
CA HIS A 474 4.29 5.10 -16.29
C HIS A 474 4.28 4.82 -17.77
N THR A 475 4.90 5.70 -18.52
CA THR A 475 5.07 5.49 -19.95
C THR A 475 6.17 4.46 -20.10
N SER A 476 5.85 3.44 -20.89
CA SER A 476 6.82 2.51 -21.43
C SER A 476 6.98 2.91 -22.89
N SER A 477 8.23 3.02 -23.37
CA SER A 477 8.51 3.18 -24.80
C SER A 477 8.03 1.96 -25.60
N ILE A 478 7.98 0.79 -24.94
CA ILE A 478 7.47 -0.47 -25.49
C ILE A 478 5.97 -0.59 -25.24
N ALA A 479 5.23 -1.03 -26.25
CA ALA A 479 3.79 -1.26 -26.17
C ALA A 479 3.41 -2.33 -25.12
N ARG A 480 2.23 -2.16 -24.52
CA ARG A 480 1.68 -3.10 -23.52
C ARG A 480 1.54 -4.52 -24.07
N SER A 481 1.09 -4.67 -25.32
CA SER A 481 0.96 -5.96 -26.02
C SER A 481 2.30 -6.69 -26.08
N ASN A 482 3.38 -5.99 -26.43
CA ASN A 482 4.71 -6.57 -26.60
C ASN A 482 5.30 -7.02 -25.28
N TRP A 483 5.08 -6.27 -24.19
CA TRP A 483 5.45 -6.73 -22.85
C TRP A 483 4.68 -8.00 -22.45
N ASN A 484 3.37 -8.03 -22.68
CA ASN A 484 2.55 -9.19 -22.35
C ASN A 484 3.00 -10.43 -23.13
N PHE A 485 3.29 -10.26 -24.42
CA PHE A 485 3.89 -11.28 -25.27
C PHE A 485 5.23 -11.76 -24.69
N PHE A 486 6.17 -10.86 -24.38
CA PHE A 486 7.46 -11.24 -23.81
C PHE A 486 7.34 -12.05 -22.51
N TRP A 487 6.42 -11.68 -21.61
CA TRP A 487 6.22 -12.39 -20.36
C TRP A 487 5.54 -13.75 -20.52
N SER A 488 4.81 -13.98 -21.61
CA SER A 488 4.19 -15.29 -21.91
C SER A 488 5.17 -16.28 -22.56
N LEU A 489 6.29 -15.80 -23.11
CA LEU A 489 7.27 -16.66 -23.78
C LEU A 489 7.91 -17.68 -22.83
N SER A 490 7.91 -18.94 -23.23
CA SER A 490 8.63 -20.05 -22.59
C SER A 490 10.13 -19.98 -22.88
N LEU A 491 10.82 -19.07 -22.19
CA LEU A 491 12.27 -18.84 -22.35
C LEU A 491 13.08 -19.43 -21.21
N SER A 492 14.30 -19.89 -21.52
CA SER A 492 15.31 -20.22 -20.50
C SER A 492 15.65 -18.99 -19.65
N LEU A 493 16.20 -19.22 -18.46
CA LEU A 493 16.62 -18.15 -17.57
C LEU A 493 17.63 -17.21 -18.23
N VAL A 494 18.54 -17.76 -19.04
CA VAL A 494 19.57 -16.99 -19.73
C VAL A 494 18.95 -16.07 -20.77
N HIS A 495 18.11 -16.61 -21.66
CA HIS A 495 17.47 -15.85 -22.75
C HIS A 495 16.69 -14.66 -22.20
N ARG A 496 15.82 -14.93 -21.20
CA ARG A 496 15.00 -13.89 -20.57
C ARG A 496 15.85 -12.84 -19.86
N ASN A 497 16.92 -13.26 -19.17
CA ASN A 497 17.77 -12.33 -18.43
C ASN A 497 18.55 -11.38 -19.35
N VAL A 498 19.09 -11.88 -20.46
CA VAL A 498 19.90 -11.05 -21.39
C VAL A 498 19.05 -9.93 -21.98
N ILE A 499 17.91 -10.27 -22.58
CA ILE A 499 17.03 -9.26 -23.20
C ILE A 499 16.43 -8.32 -22.15
N TYR A 500 16.03 -8.82 -20.99
CA TYR A 500 15.48 -7.97 -19.94
C TYR A 500 16.51 -6.98 -19.40
N ARG A 501 17.78 -7.40 -19.26
CA ARG A 501 18.87 -6.51 -18.85
C ARG A 501 19.27 -5.53 -19.94
N PHE A 502 19.17 -5.92 -21.21
CA PHE A 502 19.31 -4.99 -22.34
C PHE A 502 18.25 -3.88 -22.27
N LEU A 503 16.97 -4.26 -22.11
CA LEU A 503 15.83 -3.33 -22.03
C LEU A 503 15.84 -2.42 -20.81
N THR A 504 16.38 -2.90 -19.69
CA THR A 504 16.49 -2.11 -18.45
C THR A 504 17.82 -1.37 -18.34
N HIS A 505 18.66 -1.40 -19.38
CA HIS A 505 19.99 -0.79 -19.43
C HIS A 505 20.91 -1.22 -18.28
N THR A 506 20.77 -2.47 -17.84
CA THR A 506 21.51 -3.02 -16.69
C THR A 506 22.41 -4.19 -17.07
N ILE A 507 22.58 -4.50 -18.36
CA ILE A 507 23.53 -5.52 -18.82
C ILE A 507 24.98 -5.07 -18.51
N PRO A 508 25.89 -5.95 -18.04
CA PRO A 508 27.16 -5.52 -17.47
C PRO A 508 28.20 -5.32 -18.59
N THR A 509 28.07 -4.21 -19.30
CA THR A 509 29.04 -3.82 -20.34
C THR A 509 30.32 -3.27 -19.71
N LYS A 510 31.46 -3.33 -20.40
CA LYS A 510 32.71 -2.72 -19.93
C LYS A 510 32.55 -1.24 -19.61
N ARG A 511 31.78 -0.48 -20.39
CA ARG A 511 31.45 0.92 -20.05
C ARG A 511 30.78 1.05 -18.68
N LEU A 512 29.76 0.25 -18.38
CA LEU A 512 29.07 0.29 -17.08
C LEU A 512 29.97 -0.23 -15.95
N LEU A 513 30.71 -1.31 -16.20
CA LEU A 513 31.64 -1.87 -15.21
C LEU A 513 32.77 -0.89 -14.88
N HIS A 514 33.30 -0.15 -15.86
CA HIS A 514 34.29 0.90 -15.66
C HIS A 514 33.70 2.09 -14.90
N TYR A 515 32.47 2.50 -15.21
CA TYR A 515 31.77 3.54 -14.44
C TYR A 515 31.60 3.16 -12.95
N PHE A 516 31.42 1.87 -12.66
CA PHE A 516 31.38 1.36 -11.29
C PHE A 516 32.74 0.93 -10.73
N GLU A 517 33.85 1.26 -11.40
CA GLU A 517 35.23 0.94 -10.99
C GLU A 517 35.50 -0.57 -10.81
N VAL A 518 34.73 -1.41 -11.50
CA VAL A 518 34.89 -2.88 -11.52
C VAL A 518 35.78 -3.35 -12.68
N ALA A 519 35.89 -2.55 -13.75
CA ALA A 519 36.77 -2.83 -14.89
C ALA A 519 37.76 -1.68 -15.09
N GLU A 520 39.00 -2.02 -15.45
CA GLU A 520 40.09 -1.06 -15.70
C GLU A 520 39.87 -0.16 -16.92
N SER A 521 39.02 -0.59 -17.85
CA SER A 521 38.78 0.12 -19.11
C SER A 521 37.35 -0.09 -19.62
N PRO A 522 36.74 0.91 -20.28
CA PRO A 522 35.43 0.79 -20.91
C PRO A 522 35.47 0.07 -22.27
N LEU A 523 36.65 -0.34 -22.74
CA LEU A 523 36.86 -0.92 -24.07
C LEU A 523 36.50 -2.42 -24.13
N CYS A 524 36.00 -2.84 -25.29
CA CYS A 524 35.65 -4.21 -25.59
C CYS A 524 36.91 -5.08 -25.69
N PRO A 525 36.97 -6.24 -24.99
CA PRO A 525 38.15 -7.11 -25.01
C PRO A 525 38.42 -7.80 -26.36
N ILE A 526 37.46 -7.76 -27.29
CA ILE A 526 37.56 -8.44 -28.59
C ILE A 526 38.10 -7.50 -29.67
N CYS A 527 37.60 -6.27 -29.73
CA CYS A 527 37.92 -5.35 -30.83
C CYS A 527 38.47 -3.99 -30.39
N GLY A 528 38.61 -3.73 -29.08
CA GLY A 528 39.20 -2.50 -28.55
C GLY A 528 38.34 -1.23 -28.60
N ASN A 529 37.11 -1.28 -29.13
CA ASN A 529 36.20 -0.13 -29.16
C ASN A 529 35.39 0.00 -27.85
N GLU A 530 34.83 1.17 -27.55
CA GLU A 530 33.99 1.37 -26.35
C GLU A 530 32.78 0.42 -26.33
N GLU A 531 32.59 -0.31 -25.23
CA GLU A 531 31.54 -1.33 -25.13
C GLU A 531 30.28 -0.80 -24.41
N ASN A 532 29.28 -0.43 -25.21
CA ASN A 532 27.89 -0.25 -24.75
C ASN A 532 27.04 -1.51 -24.98
N ALA A 533 25.76 -1.48 -24.59
CA ALA A 533 24.89 -2.65 -24.64
C ALA A 533 24.66 -3.16 -26.07
N VAL A 534 24.57 -2.23 -27.03
CA VAL A 534 24.41 -2.54 -28.45
C VAL A 534 25.71 -3.13 -29.02
N HIS A 535 26.86 -2.59 -28.65
CA HIS A 535 28.17 -3.11 -29.05
C HIS A 535 28.40 -4.53 -28.53
N LEU A 536 28.14 -4.75 -27.23
CA LEU A 536 28.33 -6.02 -26.55
C LEU A 536 27.57 -7.18 -27.22
N LEU A 537 26.33 -6.91 -27.65
CA LEU A 537 25.41 -7.93 -28.16
C LEU A 537 25.34 -8.00 -29.69
N PHE A 538 25.64 -6.91 -30.40
CA PHE A 538 25.36 -6.80 -31.84
C PHE A 538 26.55 -6.34 -32.69
N LEU A 539 27.18 -5.21 -32.31
CA LEU A 539 28.07 -4.48 -33.25
C LEU A 539 29.57 -4.75 -33.10
N CYS A 540 30.00 -5.52 -32.11
CA CYS A 540 31.39 -6.01 -32.06
C CYS A 540 31.69 -6.87 -33.31
N SER A 541 32.90 -6.76 -33.88
CA SER A 541 33.27 -7.41 -35.16
C SER A 541 32.93 -8.90 -35.23
N SER A 542 33.27 -9.68 -34.20
CA SER A 542 32.92 -11.10 -34.12
C SER A 542 31.42 -11.34 -33.98
N LYS A 543 30.69 -10.44 -33.30
CA LYS A 543 29.22 -10.55 -33.11
C LYS A 543 28.48 -10.21 -34.40
N VAL A 544 28.98 -9.26 -35.18
CA VAL A 544 28.49 -8.96 -36.53
C VAL A 544 28.59 -10.20 -37.43
N SER A 545 29.70 -10.95 -37.36
CA SER A 545 29.83 -12.21 -38.11
C SER A 545 28.78 -13.25 -37.71
N ILE A 546 28.49 -13.39 -36.41
CA ILE A 546 27.40 -14.26 -35.91
C ILE A 546 26.07 -13.82 -36.49
N TRP A 547 25.71 -12.54 -36.34
CA TRP A 547 24.43 -12.03 -36.81
C TRP A 547 24.28 -12.17 -38.32
N LYS A 548 25.33 -11.90 -39.12
CA LYS A 548 25.30 -12.12 -40.57
C LYS A 548 25.02 -13.57 -40.93
N ALA A 549 25.67 -14.52 -40.25
CA ALA A 549 25.45 -15.95 -40.47
C ALA A 549 24.01 -16.38 -40.11
N ILE A 550 23.52 -15.93 -38.94
CA ILE A 550 22.15 -16.23 -38.49
C ILE A 550 21.10 -15.56 -39.39
N ILE A 551 21.31 -14.31 -39.81
CA ILE A 551 20.44 -13.61 -40.74
C ILE A 551 20.36 -14.39 -42.06
N PHE A 552 21.50 -14.75 -42.64
CA PHE A 552 21.53 -15.47 -43.92
C PHE A 552 20.83 -16.83 -43.87
N GLU A 553 20.91 -17.53 -42.74
CA GLU A 553 20.41 -18.90 -42.63
C GLU A 553 18.96 -19.03 -42.11
N PHE A 554 18.51 -18.08 -41.29
CA PHE A 554 17.21 -18.15 -40.63
C PHE A 554 16.31 -16.95 -40.93
N LEU A 555 16.87 -15.78 -41.23
CA LEU A 555 16.09 -14.57 -41.54
C LEU A 555 16.18 -14.29 -43.06
N TRP A 556 15.45 -13.28 -43.54
CA TRP A 556 15.61 -12.87 -44.93
C TRP A 556 16.92 -12.08 -45.12
N PRO A 557 17.61 -12.22 -46.27
CA PRO A 557 18.87 -11.51 -46.54
C PRO A 557 18.76 -9.98 -46.47
N THR A 558 17.56 -9.42 -46.63
CA THR A 558 17.31 -7.98 -46.52
C THR A 558 17.22 -7.47 -45.08
N VAL A 559 17.15 -8.37 -44.09
CA VAL A 559 17.12 -7.99 -42.67
C VAL A 559 18.50 -7.50 -42.27
N SER A 560 18.57 -6.29 -41.74
CA SER A 560 19.79 -5.70 -41.21
C SER A 560 19.94 -5.99 -39.71
N ILE A 561 21.17 -5.86 -39.19
CA ILE A 561 21.40 -5.91 -37.74
C ILE A 561 20.64 -4.77 -37.03
N GLY A 562 20.45 -3.63 -37.70
CA GLY A 562 19.65 -2.51 -37.20
C GLY A 562 18.20 -2.92 -36.92
N ASP A 563 17.58 -3.68 -37.82
CA ASP A 563 16.22 -4.19 -37.66
C ASP A 563 16.12 -5.12 -36.44
N VAL A 564 17.13 -5.97 -36.23
CA VAL A 564 17.21 -6.85 -35.05
C VAL A 564 17.33 -6.04 -33.75
N ILE A 565 18.14 -4.98 -33.73
CA ILE A 565 18.29 -4.09 -32.57
C ILE A 565 16.96 -3.38 -32.28
N GLN A 566 16.29 -2.87 -33.31
CA GLN A 566 15.00 -2.21 -33.17
C GLN A 566 13.95 -3.18 -32.61
N ALA A 567 13.85 -4.39 -33.15
CA ALA A 567 12.95 -5.43 -32.67
C ALA A 567 13.21 -5.81 -31.21
N CYS A 568 14.49 -5.93 -30.81
CA CYS A 568 14.85 -6.18 -29.41
C CYS A 568 14.46 -5.01 -28.49
N SER A 569 14.57 -3.77 -28.98
CA SER A 569 14.28 -2.54 -28.22
C SER A 569 12.79 -2.25 -28.09
N SER A 570 11.97 -2.70 -29.06
CA SER A 570 10.50 -2.56 -29.06
C SER A 570 9.77 -3.82 -28.61
N LEU A 571 10.48 -4.96 -28.48
CA LEU A 571 9.90 -6.30 -28.34
C LEU A 571 8.89 -6.65 -29.45
N ASP A 572 9.03 -6.01 -30.62
CA ASP A 572 8.22 -6.26 -31.81
C ASP A 572 9.06 -7.00 -32.86
N PHE A 573 8.69 -8.24 -33.15
CA PHE A 573 9.37 -9.10 -34.10
C PHE A 573 8.55 -9.32 -35.40
N GLU A 574 7.39 -8.67 -35.54
CA GLU A 574 6.50 -8.89 -36.69
C GLU A 574 7.13 -8.41 -38.01
N ASN A 575 7.91 -7.32 -37.94
CA ASN A 575 8.54 -6.70 -39.10
C ASN A 575 9.82 -7.40 -39.58
N ILE A 576 10.31 -8.40 -38.84
CA ILE A 576 11.49 -9.17 -39.27
C ILE A 576 11.03 -10.30 -40.19
N LYS A 577 11.34 -10.14 -41.48
CA LYS A 577 11.10 -11.17 -42.49
C LYS A 577 11.91 -12.43 -42.17
N TYR A 578 11.24 -13.57 -42.17
CA TYR A 578 11.76 -14.86 -41.71
C TYR A 578 11.71 -15.94 -42.79
N VAL A 579 12.75 -16.76 -42.86
CA VAL A 579 12.73 -17.96 -43.69
C VAL A 579 12.02 -19.03 -42.88
N SER A 580 10.77 -19.34 -43.23
CA SER A 580 9.92 -20.25 -42.47
C SER A 580 10.54 -21.64 -42.35
N LYS A 581 11.25 -21.89 -41.24
CA LYS A 581 11.57 -23.24 -40.79
C LYS A 581 10.49 -23.68 -39.82
N SER A 582 9.95 -24.88 -40.02
CA SER A 582 8.82 -25.45 -39.25
C SER A 582 9.06 -25.51 -37.74
N TYR A 583 10.32 -25.48 -37.31
CA TYR A 583 10.72 -25.72 -35.93
C TYR A 583 11.08 -24.47 -35.11
N THR A 584 11.11 -23.27 -35.70
CA THR A 584 11.47 -22.05 -34.95
C THR A 584 10.68 -20.83 -35.43
N THR A 585 10.64 -19.82 -34.56
CA THR A 585 10.05 -18.51 -34.84
C THR A 585 11.13 -17.44 -34.83
N VAL A 586 10.81 -16.28 -35.38
CA VAL A 586 11.71 -15.12 -35.44
C VAL A 586 12.25 -14.74 -34.06
N TYR A 587 11.35 -14.59 -33.09
CA TYR A 587 11.73 -14.20 -31.73
C TYR A 587 12.60 -15.27 -31.06
N MET A 588 12.37 -16.56 -31.32
CA MET A 588 13.23 -17.63 -30.78
C MET A 588 14.64 -17.53 -31.37
N VAL A 589 14.78 -17.35 -32.69
CA VAL A 589 16.09 -17.19 -33.34
C VAL A 589 16.84 -16.02 -32.72
N VAL A 590 16.21 -14.86 -32.59
CA VAL A 590 16.85 -13.65 -32.05
C VAL A 590 17.23 -13.82 -30.57
N LEU A 591 16.31 -14.30 -29.73
CA LEU A 591 16.54 -14.41 -28.29
C LEU A 591 17.53 -15.52 -27.91
N VAL A 592 17.54 -16.64 -28.64
CA VAL A 592 18.53 -17.71 -28.47
C VAL A 592 19.91 -17.25 -28.94
N THR A 593 19.98 -16.47 -30.03
CA THR A 593 21.23 -15.87 -30.50
C THR A 593 21.83 -14.96 -29.44
N LEU A 594 21.03 -14.05 -28.87
CA LEU A 594 21.45 -13.19 -27.75
C LEU A 594 21.93 -14.00 -26.55
N GLY A 595 21.22 -15.08 -26.21
CA GLY A 595 21.59 -16.00 -25.14
C GLY A 595 22.98 -16.61 -25.31
N ASN A 596 23.25 -17.14 -26.51
CA ASN A 596 24.53 -17.80 -26.80
C ASN A 596 25.68 -16.81 -26.94
N ILE A 597 25.45 -15.64 -27.56
CA ILE A 597 26.40 -14.53 -27.56
C ILE A 597 26.81 -14.17 -26.13
N TRP A 598 25.82 -14.03 -25.24
CA TRP A 598 26.06 -13.74 -23.83
C TRP A 598 26.81 -14.87 -23.12
N ARG A 599 26.43 -16.13 -23.30
CA ARG A 599 27.13 -17.28 -22.69
C ARG A 599 28.59 -17.34 -23.13
N ALA A 600 28.88 -17.17 -24.42
CA ALA A 600 30.23 -17.17 -24.94
C ALA A 600 31.05 -15.99 -24.39
N GLN A 601 30.45 -14.80 -24.26
CA GLN A 601 31.10 -13.66 -23.61
C GLN A 601 31.44 -13.95 -22.14
N VAL A 602 30.50 -14.51 -21.38
CA VAL A 602 30.71 -14.86 -19.97
C VAL A 602 31.82 -15.91 -19.84
N ARG A 603 31.84 -16.95 -20.69
CA ARG A 603 32.92 -17.95 -20.66
C ARG A 603 34.28 -17.35 -20.98
N MET A 604 34.34 -16.44 -21.96
CA MET A 604 35.59 -15.73 -22.28
C MET A 604 36.11 -14.93 -21.08
N ILE A 605 35.22 -14.23 -20.37
CA ILE A 605 35.62 -13.38 -19.23
C ILE A 605 36.02 -14.20 -18.00
N PHE A 606 35.25 -15.24 -17.65
CA PHE A 606 35.42 -15.95 -16.37
C PHE A 606 36.15 -17.29 -16.47
N HIS A 607 36.27 -17.86 -17.67
CA HIS A 607 36.92 -19.15 -17.92
C HIS A 607 38.05 -19.03 -18.94
N SER A 608 38.40 -17.83 -19.38
CA SER A 608 39.47 -17.56 -20.35
C SER A 608 39.32 -18.35 -21.66
N THR A 609 38.11 -18.77 -22.02
CA THR A 609 37.84 -19.50 -23.26
C THR A 609 37.82 -18.52 -24.44
N PRO A 610 38.56 -18.78 -25.54
CA PRO A 610 38.53 -17.92 -26.72
C PRO A 610 37.12 -17.70 -27.27
N PHE A 611 36.80 -16.46 -27.68
CA PHE A 611 35.53 -16.16 -28.34
C PHE A 611 35.61 -16.50 -29.83
N ILE A 612 35.20 -17.72 -30.19
CA ILE A 612 35.19 -18.19 -31.58
C ILE A 612 33.76 -18.11 -32.12
N TRP A 613 33.51 -17.17 -33.04
CA TRP A 613 32.15 -16.88 -33.51
C TRP A 613 31.48 -18.06 -34.24
N ILE A 614 32.26 -18.90 -34.92
CA ILE A 614 31.77 -20.09 -35.65
C ILE A 614 31.14 -21.09 -34.67
N ASP A 615 31.80 -21.34 -33.53
CA ASP A 615 31.31 -22.24 -32.49
C ASP A 615 30.01 -21.73 -31.88
N VAL A 616 29.90 -20.40 -31.69
CA VAL A 616 28.67 -19.78 -31.18
C VAL A 616 27.52 -19.97 -32.17
N VAL A 617 27.76 -19.82 -33.47
CA VAL A 617 26.75 -20.08 -34.52
C VAL A 617 26.28 -21.54 -34.45
N GLN A 618 27.19 -22.50 -34.32
CA GLN A 618 26.80 -23.92 -34.18
C GLN A 618 26.01 -24.19 -32.90
N GLN A 619 26.39 -23.59 -31.78
CA GLN A 619 25.64 -23.69 -30.52
C GLN A 619 24.21 -23.14 -30.64
N ILE A 620 24.03 -22.02 -31.35
CA ILE A 620 22.71 -21.45 -31.62
C ILE A 620 21.83 -22.43 -32.40
N LYS A 621 22.36 -23.02 -33.49
CA LYS A 621 21.62 -24.01 -34.29
C LYS A 621 21.18 -25.20 -33.46
N ASN A 622 22.10 -25.74 -32.68
CA ASN A 622 21.83 -26.89 -31.82
C ASN A 622 20.77 -26.58 -30.75
N GLU A 623 20.84 -25.41 -30.11
CA GLU A 623 19.86 -25.02 -29.09
C GLU A 623 18.47 -24.77 -29.69
N LEU A 624 18.37 -24.19 -30.89
CA LEU A 624 17.09 -24.03 -31.58
C LEU A 624 16.43 -25.39 -31.90
N LEU A 625 17.20 -26.37 -32.36
CA LEU A 625 16.72 -27.73 -32.60
C LEU A 625 16.28 -28.42 -31.29
N GLN A 626 17.05 -28.26 -30.22
CA GLN A 626 16.70 -28.82 -28.90
C GLN A 626 15.41 -28.23 -28.33
N LEU A 627 15.24 -26.90 -28.41
CA LEU A 627 14.04 -26.23 -27.93
C LEU A 627 12.79 -26.66 -28.71
N HIS A 628 12.93 -26.89 -30.02
CA HIS A 628 11.84 -27.45 -30.81
C HIS A 628 11.46 -28.86 -30.34
N ALA A 629 12.45 -29.76 -30.20
CA ALA A 629 12.21 -31.12 -29.73
C ALA A 629 11.51 -31.15 -28.37
N GLN A 630 11.91 -30.27 -27.44
CA GLN A 630 11.26 -30.13 -26.13
C GLN A 630 9.80 -29.65 -26.24
N THR A 631 9.52 -28.75 -27.18
CA THR A 631 8.17 -28.21 -27.40
C THR A 631 7.25 -29.26 -28.00
N GLU A 632 7.73 -30.08 -28.93
CA GLU A 632 6.95 -31.19 -29.51
C GLU A 632 6.64 -32.27 -28.47
N ILE A 633 7.59 -32.62 -27.60
CA ILE A 633 7.35 -33.54 -26.48
C ILE A 633 6.27 -32.98 -25.53
N HIS A 634 6.30 -31.69 -25.22
CA HIS A 634 5.27 -31.05 -24.37
C HIS A 634 3.89 -30.95 -25.02
N LYS A 635 3.77 -31.05 -26.35
CA LYS A 635 2.47 -31.12 -27.03
C LYS A 635 1.88 -32.53 -27.03
N GLN A 636 2.71 -33.55 -26.83
CA GLN A 636 2.32 -34.96 -26.79
C GLN A 636 1.91 -35.42 -25.38
N LEU A 637 2.33 -34.68 -24.35
CA LEU A 637 1.91 -34.81 -22.95
C LEU A 637 0.72 -33.89 -22.66
#